data_AF-A0A7C4UTZ9-F1
#
_entry.id   AF-A0A7C4UTZ9-F1
#
_cell.length_a   1.000
_cell.length_b   1.000
_cell.length_c   1.000
_cell.angle_alpha   90.00
_cell.angle_beta   90.00
_cell.angle_gamma   90.00
#
_symmetry.space_group_name_H-M   'P 1'
#
loop_
_entity.id
_entity.type
_entity.pdbx_description
1 polymer ?
#
loop_
_entity_poly.entity_id
_entity_poly.type
_entity_poly.pdbx_seq_one_letter_code
_entity_poly.pdbx_strand_id
1 'polypeptide(L)'
;MKQSVIGRFCEHLLEAGWLLALVTAPLFFNVYSDRVFEPDKISLVRSIALVMAAAWLVKTFDGLLHAGRPSSAEGETAGPSGLAGLWDRLRATPLALPTLALVIAYIISTIFSLVPYTSLWGSYQRLQGTYSTFSYIFIFLMVLTHLRRREQVDRFINTVVLTSLPIAIYGILQHYQRDPLPWGGDVTTRVASNMGNAIFVAAYLLMAFFLTLERLIRSFALLMDEEKGSLAHAVQTGAYMAVLVAQLLTIFFTQSRGPWLGLLAGLYVFVLLGLIALRQRHPDTSPIRADEVARAAGTALVTLPVGGLPAFGLLAIMRRGQRWLWLSWLMQALFGLAFLVVFNLPHSPLAPLRSWPYIGRLGQVFEMESGTGRVRTLIWEGVVDLLGRDAGRTIIGYGPESMWVAYNQVYPPELAHYEARNASPDRSHNETFDALVTTGVIGFLAYIFLFGSIFYYGMKWLGLLEGPAQRRLFIGASLAGALAGVLIPWLVERSWRLAGVGLAAGFILGIIAYLTWAAAAPRHRATGEALPAGQRLLLIALLAAIVGHFVEIHFGIAIASTRVHFWALAGLLVALHRHRIPLEASVPAPAPAPASAKRKGGKQPPARPAEPPSSGHIYVIAFSLIAALILVICGYDYITNQAGDYSPLTIIARSLTAIVRGPAQFETSYGILGLFVLTWLVGGMLSVAGGLTLHRDLSRGPSTRWLTYALEYLVITAVLCIPLIVWHAGRLVPYAADPANHIIVPYTAVFLVMFLLATALLFEAKEASPNLAWGKYSAVSALAGLVLFPLAFLALVNTNMNVIQADVYFKQGKRAESLQQWDASIAYYQKAIDLTPRQDYYYLFLGRAQLQKAENLTDPAARDSLITQSLETLQTAQRLNPLNTDHTANLGRLYRLWAQMTEDPAKRQER
;
A
#
# COMPACT_ATOMS: atom_id res chain seq x y z
N MET A 1 24.02 2.59 23.61
CA MET A 1 24.55 3.85 23.04
C MET A 1 23.77 5.01 23.64
N LYS A 2 24.43 6.00 24.24
CA LYS A 2 23.79 7.24 24.68
C LYS A 2 23.43 8.05 23.42
N GLN A 3 22.17 8.09 23.02
CA GLN A 3 21.69 8.91 21.91
C GLN A 3 21.33 10.32 22.39
N SER A 4 21.60 11.34 21.57
CA SER A 4 21.19 12.71 21.87
C SER A 4 19.67 12.90 21.72
N VAL A 5 19.14 14.02 22.22
CA VAL A 5 17.74 14.44 21.97
C VAL A 5 17.43 14.48 20.48
N ILE A 6 18.38 14.93 19.65
CA ILE A 6 18.21 15.09 18.19
C ILE A 6 18.19 13.73 17.51
N GLY A 7 19.11 12.83 17.88
CA GLY A 7 19.10 11.45 17.39
C GLY A 7 17.79 10.73 17.72
N ARG A 8 17.26 10.96 18.93
CA ARG A 8 15.95 10.42 19.35
C ARG A 8 14.77 11.06 18.62
N PHE A 9 14.78 12.37 18.42
CA PHE A 9 13.76 13.05 17.62
C PHE A 9 13.74 12.52 16.18
N CYS A 10 14.91 12.36 15.55
CA CYS A 10 15.01 11.78 14.21
C CYS A 10 14.47 10.35 14.17
N GLU A 11 14.71 9.54 15.21
CA GLU A 11 14.11 8.20 15.31
C GLU A 11 12.58 8.21 15.34
N HIS A 12 11.97 9.15 16.08
CA HIS A 12 10.52 9.33 16.07
C HIS A 12 10.00 9.96 14.78
N LEU A 13 10.81 10.76 14.09
CA LEU A 13 10.47 11.30 12.76
C LEU A 13 10.45 10.21 11.70
N LEU A 14 11.35 9.22 11.78
CA LEU A 14 11.26 8.02 10.95
C LEU A 14 9.94 7.29 11.22
N GLU A 15 9.56 7.15 12.51
CA GLU A 15 8.30 6.51 12.89
C GLU A 15 7.06 7.21 12.36
N ALA A 16 7.01 8.53 12.51
CA ALA A 16 5.97 9.33 11.90
C ALA A 16 5.97 9.17 10.37
N GLY A 17 7.15 9.12 9.75
CA GLY A 17 7.33 8.93 8.31
C GLY A 17 6.60 7.71 7.75
N TRP A 18 6.90 6.50 8.24
CA TRP A 18 6.24 5.30 7.71
C TRP A 18 4.76 5.22 8.08
N LEU A 19 4.33 5.77 9.23
CA LEU A 19 2.90 5.85 9.58
C LEU A 19 2.15 6.76 8.60
N LEU A 20 2.72 7.92 8.27
CA LEU A 20 2.10 8.87 7.33
C LEU A 20 2.13 8.36 5.89
N ALA A 21 3.12 7.55 5.50
CA ALA A 21 3.11 6.86 4.21
C ALA A 21 1.93 5.87 4.10
N LEU A 22 1.60 5.16 5.18
CA LEU A 22 0.44 4.26 5.25
C LEU A 22 -0.90 5.00 5.17
N VAL A 23 -0.95 6.27 5.58
CA VAL A 23 -2.14 7.13 5.45
C VAL A 23 -2.26 7.70 4.03
N THR A 24 -1.20 8.36 3.56
CA THR A 24 -1.23 9.17 2.33
C THR A 24 -1.31 8.31 1.07
N ALA A 25 -0.56 7.21 1.01
CA ALA A 25 -0.50 6.37 -0.18
C ALA A 25 -1.88 5.81 -0.61
N PRO A 26 -2.77 5.34 0.29
CA PRO A 26 -4.07 4.83 -0.11
C PRO A 26 -5.17 5.91 -0.16
N LEU A 27 -5.12 6.93 0.70
CA LEU A 27 -6.22 7.89 0.87
C LEU A 27 -6.20 9.04 -0.14
N PHE A 28 -5.04 9.64 -0.38
CA PHE A 28 -4.94 10.91 -1.10
C PHE A 28 -5.28 10.80 -2.59
N PHE A 29 -6.04 11.75 -3.15
CA PHE A 29 -6.12 11.98 -4.60
C PHE A 29 -6.28 13.48 -4.89
N ASN A 30 -6.05 13.91 -6.13
CA ASN A 30 -6.05 15.32 -6.49
C ASN A 30 -6.92 15.60 -7.72
N VAL A 31 -8.13 16.11 -7.50
CA VAL A 31 -9.04 16.48 -8.59
C VAL A 31 -8.55 17.64 -9.44
N TYR A 32 -7.50 18.36 -9.03
CA TYR A 32 -6.93 19.48 -9.76
C TYR A 32 -5.84 19.06 -10.76
N SER A 33 -5.24 17.87 -10.58
CA SER A 33 -4.28 17.28 -11.54
C SER A 33 -5.02 16.49 -12.63
N ASP A 34 -4.39 16.31 -13.80
CA ASP A 34 -4.94 15.50 -14.89
C ASP A 34 -4.89 14.01 -14.51
N ARG A 35 -3.79 13.59 -13.88
CA ARG A 35 -3.57 12.23 -13.37
C ARG A 35 -4.00 12.11 -11.90
N VAL A 36 -5.31 12.27 -11.69
CA VAL A 36 -5.97 12.46 -10.38
C VAL A 36 -5.51 11.53 -9.25
N PHE A 37 -5.17 10.27 -9.55
CA PHE A 37 -4.98 9.23 -8.53
C PHE A 37 -3.51 8.90 -8.25
N GLU A 38 -2.81 8.18 -9.14
CA GLU A 38 -1.54 7.52 -8.81
C GLU A 38 -0.32 8.46 -8.66
N PRO A 39 0.04 9.31 -9.64
CA PRO A 39 1.27 10.11 -9.56
C PRO A 39 1.34 11.05 -8.36
N ASP A 40 0.23 11.68 -8.03
CA ASP A 40 0.06 12.57 -6.87
C ASP A 40 0.36 11.85 -5.54
N LYS A 41 -0.13 10.61 -5.37
CA LYS A 41 0.18 9.76 -4.20
C LYS A 41 1.67 9.42 -4.14
N ILE A 42 2.26 9.03 -5.28
CA ILE A 42 3.67 8.64 -5.37
C ILE A 42 4.57 9.83 -5.01
N SER A 43 4.21 11.01 -5.47
CA SER A 43 4.91 12.25 -5.17
C SER A 43 4.98 12.50 -3.65
N LEU A 44 3.88 12.31 -2.92
CA LEU A 44 3.88 12.40 -1.45
C LEU A 44 4.73 11.31 -0.81
N VAL A 45 4.64 10.06 -1.27
CA VAL A 45 5.43 8.94 -0.71
C VAL A 45 6.93 9.16 -0.90
N ARG A 46 7.37 9.59 -2.09
CA ARG A 46 8.77 9.97 -2.37
C ARG A 46 9.21 11.11 -1.44
N SER A 47 8.35 12.09 -1.22
CA SER A 47 8.62 13.25 -0.36
C SER A 47 8.78 12.84 1.11
N ILE A 48 7.91 11.96 1.61
CA ILE A 48 8.05 11.35 2.94
C ILE A 48 9.36 10.56 3.04
N ALA A 49 9.70 9.76 2.03
CA ALA A 49 10.94 8.99 2.01
C ALA A 49 12.19 9.89 2.02
N LEU A 50 12.19 11.04 1.33
CA LEU A 50 13.28 12.03 1.38
C LEU A 50 13.48 12.63 2.78
N VAL A 51 12.39 13.03 3.45
CA VAL A 51 12.46 13.56 4.82
C VAL A 51 12.93 12.48 5.79
N MET A 52 12.47 11.24 5.63
CA MET A 52 12.97 10.09 6.38
C MET A 52 14.46 9.83 6.09
N ALA A 53 14.93 9.98 4.85
CA ALA A 53 16.34 9.82 4.50
C ALA A 53 17.21 10.87 5.19
N ALA A 54 16.80 12.13 5.20
CA ALA A 54 17.49 13.19 5.95
C ALA A 54 17.53 12.87 7.46
N ALA A 55 16.41 12.48 8.05
CA ALA A 55 16.33 12.09 9.46
C ALA A 55 17.24 10.90 9.79
N TRP A 56 17.25 9.88 8.93
CA TRP A 56 18.09 8.70 9.08
C TRP A 56 19.58 9.03 9.00
N LEU A 57 19.98 9.92 8.07
CA LEU A 57 21.35 10.40 7.95
C LEU A 57 21.79 11.19 9.20
N VAL A 58 20.96 12.14 9.67
CA VAL A 58 21.22 12.90 10.90
C VAL A 58 21.36 11.96 12.09
N LYS A 59 20.46 10.98 12.24
CA LYS A 59 20.51 9.99 13.31
C LYS A 59 21.78 9.13 13.25
N THR A 60 22.15 8.69 12.05
CA THR A 60 23.33 7.84 11.84
C THR A 60 24.59 8.62 12.19
N PHE A 61 24.68 9.87 11.75
CA PHE A 61 25.77 10.77 12.09
C PHE A 61 25.84 11.06 13.60
N ASP A 62 24.71 11.33 14.25
CA ASP A 62 24.64 11.49 15.71
C ASP A 62 25.16 10.24 16.44
N GLY A 63 24.77 9.05 15.99
CA GLY A 63 25.24 7.78 16.53
C GLY A 63 26.75 7.59 16.39
N LEU A 64 27.33 7.97 15.23
CA LEU A 64 28.77 7.91 14.98
C LEU A 64 29.57 8.86 15.88
N LEU A 65 29.06 10.07 16.15
CA LEU A 65 29.72 11.03 17.04
C LEU A 65 29.74 10.57 18.51
N HIS A 66 28.72 9.82 18.94
CA HIS A 66 28.61 9.30 20.31
C HIS A 66 29.28 7.93 20.49
N ALA A 67 29.60 7.22 19.41
CA ALA A 67 30.49 6.08 19.43
C ALA A 67 31.93 6.59 19.56
N GLY A 68 32.44 6.69 20.80
CA GLY A 68 33.82 7.12 21.06
C GLY A 68 34.86 6.27 20.32
N ARG A 69 36.13 6.71 20.30
CA ARG A 69 37.27 5.85 19.91
C ARG A 69 37.13 4.52 20.65
N PRO A 70 37.28 3.35 19.99
CA PRO A 70 37.14 2.07 20.66
C PRO A 70 38.11 2.06 21.85
N SER A 71 37.56 2.02 23.07
CA SER A 71 38.36 1.82 24.26
C SER A 71 38.90 0.41 24.19
N SER A 72 40.22 0.28 24.10
CA SER A 72 40.99 -0.97 24.09
C SER A 72 40.96 -1.70 25.43
N ALA A 73 39.81 -1.72 26.10
CA ALA A 73 39.64 -2.33 27.41
C ALA A 73 38.17 -2.74 27.57
N GLU A 74 37.83 -3.90 27.01
CA GLU A 74 36.88 -4.90 27.52
C GLU A 74 36.58 -5.88 26.36
N GLY A 75 36.88 -7.16 26.59
CA GLY A 75 36.90 -8.23 25.59
C GLY A 75 35.52 -8.69 25.11
N GLU A 76 34.70 -7.78 24.60
CA GLU A 76 33.62 -8.14 23.69
C GLU A 76 34.19 -8.22 22.28
N THR A 77 34.12 -9.41 21.69
CA THR A 77 34.54 -9.71 20.31
C THR A 77 33.98 -8.66 19.34
N ALA A 78 34.82 -7.69 18.98
CA ALA A 78 34.54 -6.74 17.92
C ALA A 78 34.38 -7.55 16.62
N GLY A 79 33.14 -7.83 16.24
CA GLY A 79 32.85 -8.44 14.95
C GLY A 79 33.50 -7.61 13.84
N PRO A 80 33.93 -8.24 12.73
CA PRO A 80 34.85 -7.64 11.77
C PRO A 80 34.39 -6.24 11.32
N SER A 81 35.16 -5.22 11.67
CA SER A 81 34.96 -3.86 11.16
C SER A 81 35.42 -3.81 9.70
N GLY A 82 34.48 -3.57 8.78
CA GLY A 82 34.75 -3.52 7.33
C GLY A 82 33.65 -4.19 6.50
N LEU A 83 33.90 -4.36 5.19
CA LEU A 83 32.96 -4.98 4.24
C LEU A 83 32.54 -6.39 4.66
N ALA A 84 33.44 -7.16 5.29
CA ALA A 84 33.14 -8.50 5.79
C ALA A 84 32.03 -8.50 6.87
N GLY A 85 32.10 -7.61 7.87
CA GLY A 85 31.06 -7.51 8.89
C GLY A 85 29.74 -6.94 8.37
N LEU A 86 29.77 -6.09 7.34
CA LEU A 86 28.54 -5.66 6.64
C LEU A 86 27.87 -6.86 5.95
N TRP A 87 28.65 -7.69 5.28
CA TRP A 87 28.15 -8.88 4.58
C TRP A 87 27.56 -9.91 5.55
N ASP A 88 28.20 -10.14 6.70
CA ASP A 88 27.64 -11.00 7.75
C ASP A 88 26.33 -10.45 8.31
N ARG A 89 26.23 -9.13 8.50
CA ARG A 89 24.97 -8.49 8.94
C ARG A 89 23.87 -8.61 7.88
N LEU A 90 24.19 -8.45 6.60
CA LEU A 90 23.25 -8.61 5.50
C LEU A 90 22.74 -10.05 5.43
N ARG A 91 23.64 -11.05 5.51
CA ARG A 91 23.28 -12.47 5.54
C ARG A 91 22.44 -12.85 6.76
N ALA A 92 22.74 -12.28 7.92
CA ALA A 92 22.01 -12.54 9.16
C ALA A 92 20.62 -11.87 9.21
N THR A 93 20.37 -10.88 8.35
CA THR A 93 19.10 -10.12 8.35
C THR A 93 18.12 -10.73 7.35
N PRO A 94 16.99 -11.29 7.83
CA PRO A 94 15.96 -11.84 6.94
C PRO A 94 15.50 -10.79 5.94
N LEU A 95 15.29 -11.21 4.69
CA LEU A 95 14.92 -10.39 3.54
C LEU A 95 15.95 -9.35 3.06
N ALA A 96 17.09 -9.15 3.73
CA ALA A 96 18.08 -8.17 3.27
C ALA A 96 18.74 -8.58 1.95
N LEU A 97 19.16 -9.85 1.81
CA LEU A 97 19.75 -10.37 0.58
C LEU A 97 18.79 -10.35 -0.64
N PRO A 98 17.54 -10.87 -0.57
CA PRO A 98 16.64 -10.78 -1.71
C PRO A 98 16.29 -9.34 -2.07
N THR A 99 16.15 -8.45 -1.08
CA THR A 99 15.91 -7.02 -1.33
C THR A 99 17.11 -6.39 -2.04
N LEU A 100 18.33 -6.68 -1.61
CA LEU A 100 19.55 -6.18 -2.27
C LEU A 100 19.66 -6.70 -3.71
N ALA A 101 19.36 -7.98 -3.94
CA ALA A 101 19.33 -8.55 -5.29
C ALA A 101 18.32 -7.81 -6.19
N LEU A 102 17.14 -7.48 -5.66
CA LEU A 102 16.13 -6.71 -6.39
C LEU A 102 16.61 -5.27 -6.67
N VAL A 103 17.24 -4.60 -5.70
CA VAL A 103 17.83 -3.26 -5.91
C VAL A 103 18.86 -3.30 -7.04
N ILE A 104 19.76 -4.27 -7.03
CA ILE A 104 20.78 -4.43 -8.08
C ILE A 104 20.11 -4.68 -9.45
N ALA A 105 19.10 -5.53 -9.52
CA ALA A 105 18.37 -5.80 -10.77
C ALA A 105 17.68 -4.54 -11.33
N TYR A 106 17.07 -3.72 -10.47
CA TYR A 106 16.47 -2.44 -10.88
C TYR A 106 17.52 -1.45 -11.39
N ILE A 107 18.70 -1.37 -10.75
CA ILE A 107 19.81 -0.53 -11.23
C ILE A 107 20.27 -0.98 -12.62
N ILE A 108 20.55 -2.27 -12.79
CA ILE A 108 21.00 -2.84 -14.07
C ILE A 108 19.95 -2.56 -15.15
N SER A 109 18.69 -2.90 -14.91
CA SER A 109 17.62 -2.70 -15.89
C SER A 109 17.39 -1.23 -16.23
N THR A 110 17.56 -0.32 -15.27
CA THR A 110 17.42 1.13 -15.52
C THR A 110 18.56 1.67 -16.38
N ILE A 111 19.80 1.29 -16.09
CA ILE A 111 20.99 1.72 -16.83
C ILE A 111 20.91 1.26 -18.29
N PHE A 112 20.47 0.02 -18.52
CA PHE A 112 20.37 -0.57 -19.85
C PHE A 112 19.01 -0.38 -20.51
N SER A 113 18.08 0.38 -19.89
CA SER A 113 16.72 0.59 -20.39
C SER A 113 16.68 1.19 -21.80
N LEU A 114 15.60 0.91 -22.55
CA LEU A 114 15.29 1.62 -23.80
C LEU A 114 15.01 3.11 -23.58
N VAL A 115 14.51 3.47 -22.40
CA VAL A 115 14.14 4.84 -22.00
C VAL A 115 14.68 5.15 -20.59
N PRO A 116 16.01 5.30 -20.40
CA PRO A 116 16.63 5.38 -19.07
C PRO A 116 16.07 6.48 -18.15
N TYR A 117 15.76 7.66 -18.71
CA TYR A 117 15.16 8.76 -17.95
C TYR A 117 13.78 8.38 -17.42
N THR A 118 12.91 7.85 -18.28
CA THR A 118 11.58 7.36 -17.90
C THR A 118 11.66 6.19 -16.93
N SER A 119 12.62 5.28 -17.09
CA SER A 119 12.82 4.18 -16.16
C SER A 119 13.26 4.64 -14.77
N LEU A 120 14.08 5.68 -14.68
CA LEU A 120 14.50 6.24 -13.39
C LEU A 120 13.34 7.00 -12.69
N TRP A 121 12.72 7.93 -13.41
CA TRP A 121 11.76 8.89 -12.84
C TRP A 121 10.30 8.41 -12.89
N GLY A 122 9.98 7.47 -13.79
CA GLY A 122 8.65 6.98 -14.07
C GLY A 122 8.04 7.57 -15.35
N SER A 123 7.07 6.87 -15.93
CA SER A 123 6.27 7.38 -17.05
C SER A 123 5.39 8.54 -16.62
N TYR A 124 4.93 9.33 -17.60
CA TYR A 124 3.88 10.30 -17.37
C TYR A 124 2.66 9.66 -16.71
N GLN A 125 2.16 8.53 -17.24
CA GLN A 125 0.91 7.96 -16.76
C GLN A 125 0.98 7.46 -15.31
N ARG A 126 2.12 6.89 -14.87
CA ARG A 126 2.19 6.18 -13.58
C ARG A 126 3.21 6.70 -12.59
N LEU A 127 4.28 7.37 -13.01
CA LEU A 127 5.37 7.80 -12.13
C LEU A 127 6.02 6.64 -11.32
N GLN A 128 5.95 5.38 -11.80
CA GLN A 128 6.37 4.17 -11.07
C GLN A 128 7.81 3.72 -11.40
N GLY A 129 8.72 4.67 -11.66
CA GLY A 129 10.13 4.38 -11.98
C GLY A 129 10.94 3.83 -10.79
N THR A 130 12.23 3.59 -11.02
CA THR A 130 13.19 3.10 -10.02
C THR A 130 13.25 3.97 -8.77
N TYR A 131 13.13 5.29 -8.91
CA TYR A 131 13.08 6.20 -7.76
C TYR A 131 11.88 5.93 -6.83
N SER A 132 10.70 5.62 -7.38
CA SER A 132 9.53 5.21 -6.58
C SER A 132 9.78 3.88 -5.89
N THR A 133 10.31 2.90 -6.62
CA THR A 133 10.60 1.57 -6.09
C THR A 133 11.58 1.65 -4.91
N PHE A 134 12.62 2.47 -5.02
CA PHE A 134 13.58 2.68 -3.94
C PHE A 134 12.99 3.42 -2.76
N SER A 135 12.03 4.32 -2.97
CA SER A 135 11.29 4.97 -1.88
C SER A 135 10.48 3.94 -1.08
N TYR A 136 9.84 2.97 -1.74
CA TYR A 136 9.11 1.88 -1.05
C TYR A 136 10.06 0.96 -0.27
N ILE A 137 11.18 0.56 -0.89
CA ILE A 137 12.22 -0.25 -0.24
C ILE A 137 12.84 0.49 0.95
N PHE A 138 13.06 1.81 0.83
CA PHE A 138 13.57 2.62 1.92
C PHE A 138 12.61 2.64 3.11
N ILE A 139 11.31 2.81 2.88
CA ILE A 139 10.28 2.69 3.93
C ILE A 139 10.32 1.30 4.59
N PHE A 140 10.44 0.23 3.79
CA PHE A 140 10.63 -1.13 4.32
C PHE A 140 11.84 -1.23 5.25
N LEU A 141 13.00 -0.71 4.84
CA LEU A 141 14.22 -0.74 5.64
C LEU A 141 14.05 0.05 6.93
N MET A 142 13.35 1.19 6.89
CA MET A 142 13.08 1.99 8.08
C MET A 142 12.17 1.24 9.05
N VAL A 143 11.09 0.61 8.58
CA VAL A 143 10.24 -0.25 9.41
C VAL A 143 11.06 -1.41 10.01
N LEU A 144 11.79 -2.15 9.17
CA LEU A 144 12.57 -3.32 9.59
C LEU A 144 13.60 -2.99 10.70
N THR A 145 14.27 -1.84 10.59
CA THR A 145 15.39 -1.49 11.47
C THR A 145 15.00 -0.69 12.71
N HIS A 146 13.88 0.05 12.67
CA HIS A 146 13.45 0.98 13.71
C HIS A 146 12.12 0.64 14.40
N LEU A 147 11.34 -0.31 13.87
CA LEU A 147 10.20 -0.87 14.59
C LEU A 147 10.69 -1.92 15.59
N ARG A 148 10.72 -1.56 16.87
CA ARG A 148 11.32 -2.36 17.96
C ARG A 148 10.41 -2.52 19.17
N ARG A 149 9.34 -1.74 19.26
CA ARG A 149 8.46 -1.66 20.45
C ARG A 149 7.03 -2.07 20.10
N ARG A 150 6.32 -2.58 21.10
CA ARG A 150 4.92 -3.01 20.95
C ARG A 150 4.01 -1.85 20.56
N GLU A 151 4.23 -0.68 21.14
CA GLU A 151 3.45 0.53 20.89
C GLU A 151 3.55 0.95 19.41
N GLN A 152 4.69 0.71 18.77
CA GLN A 152 4.88 0.96 17.34
C GLN A 152 4.08 -0.02 16.48
N VAL A 153 4.00 -1.30 16.87
CA VAL A 153 3.15 -2.30 16.20
C VAL A 153 1.68 -1.91 16.32
N ASP A 154 1.24 -1.46 17.49
CA ASP A 154 -0.12 -1.03 17.74
C ASP A 154 -0.48 0.21 16.91
N ARG A 155 0.36 1.24 16.89
CA ARG A 155 0.18 2.41 16.02
C ARG A 155 0.19 2.04 14.54
N PHE A 156 1.11 1.18 14.10
CA PHE A 156 1.19 0.73 12.70
C PHE A 156 -0.13 0.11 12.24
N ILE A 157 -0.63 -0.87 13.00
CA ILE A 157 -1.84 -1.60 12.60
C ILE A 157 -3.06 -0.70 12.69
N ASN A 158 -3.22 0.06 13.77
CA ASN A 158 -4.37 0.93 13.94
C ASN A 158 -4.40 2.07 12.91
N THR A 159 -3.23 2.50 12.41
CA THR A 159 -3.14 3.44 11.28
C THR A 159 -3.74 2.83 10.02
N VAL A 160 -3.33 1.61 9.64
CA VAL A 160 -3.87 0.93 8.45
C VAL A 160 -5.39 0.70 8.59
N VAL A 161 -5.84 0.27 9.77
CA VAL A 161 -7.26 0.05 10.06
C VAL A 161 -8.04 1.36 9.91
N LEU A 162 -7.61 2.44 10.57
CA LEU A 162 -8.34 3.71 10.54
C LEU A 162 -8.34 4.34 9.14
N THR A 163 -7.21 4.31 8.42
CA THR A 163 -7.12 4.84 7.05
C THR A 163 -8.03 4.11 6.07
N SER A 164 -8.23 2.81 6.25
CA SER A 164 -9.11 2.03 5.37
C SER A 164 -10.60 2.39 5.49
N LEU A 165 -11.02 2.98 6.62
CA LEU A 165 -12.43 3.30 6.89
C LEU A 165 -13.01 4.36 5.94
N PRO A 166 -12.46 5.58 5.81
CA PRO A 166 -13.00 6.58 4.88
C PRO A 166 -12.96 6.09 3.42
N ILE A 167 -11.95 5.30 3.05
CA ILE A 167 -11.84 4.69 1.71
C ILE A 167 -12.98 3.70 1.46
N ALA A 168 -13.31 2.87 2.46
CA ALA A 168 -14.43 1.96 2.39
C ALA A 168 -15.78 2.71 2.34
N ILE A 169 -15.99 3.68 3.24
CA ILE A 169 -17.21 4.49 3.27
C ILE A 169 -17.39 5.20 1.92
N TYR A 170 -16.34 5.78 1.34
CA TYR A 170 -16.44 6.44 0.05
C TYR A 170 -16.87 5.50 -1.08
N GLY A 171 -16.33 4.27 -1.12
CA GLY A 171 -16.79 3.24 -2.05
C GLY A 171 -18.28 2.89 -1.85
N ILE A 172 -18.74 2.81 -0.61
CA ILE A 172 -20.17 2.60 -0.30
C ILE A 172 -21.02 3.79 -0.79
N LEU A 173 -20.57 5.03 -0.60
CA LEU A 173 -21.27 6.22 -1.10
C LEU A 173 -21.37 6.23 -2.62
N GLN A 174 -20.30 5.84 -3.33
CA GLN A 174 -20.31 5.69 -4.79
C GLN A 174 -21.36 4.68 -5.26
N HIS A 175 -21.45 3.53 -4.59
CA HIS A 175 -22.45 2.50 -4.92
C HIS A 175 -23.88 3.04 -4.84
N TYR A 176 -24.18 3.84 -3.82
CA TYR A 176 -25.48 4.46 -3.61
C TYR A 176 -25.67 5.80 -4.34
N GLN A 177 -24.79 6.15 -5.29
CA GLN A 177 -24.84 7.39 -6.08
C GLN A 177 -24.85 8.67 -5.22
N ARG A 178 -24.20 8.62 -4.05
CA ARG A 178 -24.05 9.74 -3.11
C ARG A 178 -22.67 10.41 -3.19
N ASP A 179 -21.90 10.10 -4.22
CA ASP A 179 -20.62 10.73 -4.54
C ASP A 179 -20.84 12.10 -5.20
N PRO A 180 -20.30 13.21 -4.65
CA PRO A 180 -20.44 14.53 -5.24
C PRO A 180 -19.43 14.83 -6.34
N LEU A 181 -18.45 13.95 -6.61
CA LEU A 181 -17.41 14.20 -7.60
C LEU A 181 -17.84 13.75 -9.01
N PRO A 182 -17.64 14.59 -10.05
CA PRO A 182 -18.15 14.33 -11.40
C PRO A 182 -17.19 13.44 -12.21
N TRP A 183 -17.12 12.16 -11.86
CA TRP A 183 -16.28 11.20 -12.57
C TRP A 183 -16.78 10.91 -13.99
N GLY A 184 -15.87 10.83 -14.97
CA GLY A 184 -16.20 10.55 -16.36
C GLY A 184 -16.47 9.07 -16.68
N GLY A 185 -16.29 8.15 -15.73
CA GLY A 185 -16.49 6.71 -15.89
C GLY A 185 -17.46 6.14 -14.85
N ASP A 186 -17.88 4.89 -15.05
CA ASP A 186 -18.74 4.20 -14.09
C ASP A 186 -17.99 3.85 -12.80
N VAL A 187 -18.34 4.57 -11.73
CA VAL A 187 -17.87 4.33 -10.37
C VAL A 187 -18.97 3.75 -9.46
N THR A 188 -20.15 3.48 -10.00
CA THR A 188 -21.35 3.12 -9.23
C THR A 188 -21.57 1.61 -9.19
N THR A 189 -21.47 0.92 -10.34
CA THR A 189 -21.62 -0.54 -10.40
C THR A 189 -20.37 -1.26 -9.90
N ARG A 190 -19.20 -0.67 -10.18
CA ARG A 190 -17.88 -1.13 -9.73
C ARG A 190 -17.18 0.02 -9.04
N VAL A 191 -17.28 0.04 -7.72
CA VAL A 191 -16.78 1.16 -6.91
C VAL A 191 -15.27 1.30 -7.04
N ALA A 192 -14.81 2.53 -7.25
CA ALA A 192 -13.42 2.86 -7.53
C ALA A 192 -12.70 3.52 -6.34
N SER A 193 -13.48 4.20 -5.49
CA SER A 193 -13.05 4.95 -4.31
C SER A 193 -11.83 5.86 -4.58
N ASN A 194 -10.99 6.10 -3.57
CA ASN A 194 -9.81 6.96 -3.60
C ASN A 194 -8.70 6.51 -4.58
N MET A 195 -8.90 5.45 -5.35
CA MET A 195 -7.88 4.87 -6.25
C MET A 195 -8.30 4.88 -7.73
N GLY A 196 -9.50 5.35 -8.05
CA GLY A 196 -9.96 5.50 -9.44
C GLY A 196 -10.17 4.18 -10.19
N ASN A 197 -10.00 3.04 -9.53
CA ASN A 197 -10.17 1.72 -10.13
C ASN A 197 -10.60 0.68 -9.09
N ALA A 198 -11.65 -0.07 -9.42
CA ALA A 198 -12.22 -1.09 -8.56
C ALA A 198 -11.27 -2.25 -8.21
N ILE A 199 -10.28 -2.54 -9.05
CA ILE A 199 -9.26 -3.56 -8.74
C ILE A 199 -8.31 -3.03 -7.66
N PHE A 200 -7.89 -1.76 -7.77
CA PHE A 200 -6.92 -1.14 -6.88
C PHE A 200 -7.45 -0.99 -5.46
N VAL A 201 -8.66 -0.48 -5.29
CA VAL A 201 -9.26 -0.33 -3.95
C VAL A 201 -9.46 -1.68 -3.27
N ALA A 202 -9.93 -2.71 -4.01
CA ALA A 202 -10.12 -4.03 -3.45
C ALA A 202 -8.78 -4.69 -3.05
N ALA A 203 -7.73 -4.52 -3.85
CA ALA A 203 -6.39 -5.01 -3.57
C ALA A 203 -5.82 -4.41 -2.27
N TYR A 204 -5.97 -3.09 -2.08
CA TYR A 204 -5.57 -2.43 -0.84
C TYR A 204 -6.41 -2.87 0.37
N LEU A 205 -7.74 -2.84 0.25
CA LEU A 205 -8.64 -3.18 1.37
C LEU A 205 -8.47 -4.64 1.81
N LEU A 206 -8.13 -5.55 0.89
CA LEU A 206 -7.78 -6.93 1.21
C LEU A 206 -6.60 -7.01 2.19
N MET A 207 -5.55 -6.19 2.01
CA MET A 207 -4.40 -6.20 2.92
C MET A 207 -4.78 -5.65 4.29
N ALA A 208 -5.59 -4.58 4.32
CA ALA A 208 -6.11 -4.01 5.55
C ALA A 208 -7.07 -4.97 6.29
N PHE A 209 -7.86 -5.76 5.55
CA PHE A 209 -8.84 -6.70 6.08
C PHE A 209 -8.23 -7.70 7.06
N PHE A 210 -7.09 -8.33 6.72
CA PHE A 210 -6.48 -9.31 7.62
C PHE A 210 -5.93 -8.70 8.91
N LEU A 211 -5.48 -7.44 8.86
CA LEU A 211 -5.05 -6.72 10.06
C LEU A 211 -6.22 -6.32 10.94
N THR A 212 -7.32 -5.83 10.34
CA THR A 212 -8.56 -5.55 11.07
C THR A 212 -9.12 -6.83 11.70
N LEU A 213 -9.08 -7.95 10.97
CA LEU A 213 -9.52 -9.26 11.47
C LEU A 213 -8.67 -9.73 12.65
N GLU A 214 -7.34 -9.54 12.61
CA GLU A 214 -6.46 -9.82 13.75
C GLU A 214 -6.85 -9.00 14.98
N ARG A 215 -7.06 -7.69 14.82
CA ARG A 215 -7.44 -6.79 15.90
C ARG A 215 -8.80 -7.12 16.47
N LEU A 216 -9.76 -7.48 15.62
CA LEU A 216 -11.08 -7.92 16.03
C LEU A 216 -11.00 -9.20 16.87
N ILE A 217 -10.30 -10.23 16.39
CA ILE A 217 -10.15 -11.51 17.11
C ILE A 217 -9.45 -11.30 18.45
N ARG A 218 -8.37 -10.50 18.48
CA ARG A 218 -7.64 -10.18 19.72
C ARG A 218 -8.52 -9.42 20.71
N SER A 219 -9.20 -8.37 20.25
CA SER A 219 -10.07 -7.54 21.08
C SER A 219 -11.25 -8.34 21.65
N PHE A 220 -11.85 -9.20 20.82
CA PHE A 220 -12.92 -10.10 21.24
C PHE A 220 -12.44 -11.14 22.25
N ALA A 221 -11.25 -11.73 22.05
CA ALA A 221 -10.67 -12.67 23.01
C ALA A 221 -10.39 -12.03 24.38
N LEU A 222 -9.96 -10.76 24.41
CA LEU A 222 -9.78 -10.00 25.65
C LEU A 222 -11.12 -9.61 26.30
N LEU A 223 -12.13 -9.30 25.50
CA LEU A 223 -13.48 -9.01 25.98
C LEU A 223 -14.13 -10.22 26.68
N MET A 224 -13.88 -11.43 26.18
CA MET A 224 -14.38 -12.68 26.76
C MET A 224 -13.59 -13.18 27.97
N ASP A 225 -12.44 -12.57 28.29
CA ASP A 225 -11.65 -12.92 29.47
C ASP A 225 -12.28 -12.28 30.72
N GLU A 226 -12.78 -13.10 31.65
CA GLU A 226 -13.53 -12.63 32.84
C GLU A 226 -12.72 -11.65 33.71
N GLU A 227 -11.39 -11.74 33.72
CA GLU A 227 -10.53 -10.87 34.52
C GLU A 227 -10.12 -9.58 33.79
N LYS A 228 -10.12 -9.58 32.46
CA LYS A 228 -9.57 -8.48 31.63
C LYS A 228 -10.62 -7.74 30.81
N GLY A 229 -11.81 -8.30 30.66
CA GLY A 229 -12.91 -7.70 29.91
C GLY A 229 -13.31 -6.35 30.48
N SER A 230 -13.53 -5.37 29.60
CA SER A 230 -13.99 -4.03 30.01
C SER A 230 -14.84 -3.37 28.91
N LEU A 231 -15.58 -2.31 29.27
CA LEU A 231 -16.34 -1.52 28.30
C LEU A 231 -15.45 -0.97 27.18
N ALA A 232 -14.20 -0.61 27.48
CA ALA A 232 -13.24 -0.16 26.47
C ALA A 232 -12.95 -1.26 25.43
N HIS A 233 -12.79 -2.52 25.86
CA HIS A 233 -12.65 -3.65 24.94
C HIS A 233 -13.93 -3.89 24.12
N ALA A 234 -15.12 -3.67 24.69
CA ALA A 234 -16.37 -3.77 23.94
C ALA A 234 -16.47 -2.69 22.84
N VAL A 235 -16.12 -1.44 23.17
CA VAL A 235 -16.07 -0.33 22.20
C VAL A 235 -15.04 -0.58 21.10
N GLN A 236 -13.83 -1.04 21.44
CA GLN A 236 -12.82 -1.42 20.44
C GLN A 236 -13.33 -2.53 19.52
N THR A 237 -13.92 -3.58 20.09
CA THR A 237 -14.44 -4.71 19.32
C THR A 237 -15.53 -4.25 18.35
N GLY A 238 -16.46 -3.41 18.81
CA GLY A 238 -17.51 -2.81 17.97
C GLY A 238 -16.94 -1.93 16.85
N ALA A 239 -15.94 -1.10 17.16
CA ALA A 239 -15.26 -0.26 16.18
C ALA A 239 -14.52 -1.09 15.12
N TYR A 240 -13.73 -2.10 15.52
CA TYR A 240 -13.05 -3.00 14.57
C TYR A 240 -14.06 -3.78 13.71
N MET A 241 -15.17 -4.23 14.29
CA MET A 241 -16.24 -4.89 13.54
C MET A 241 -16.84 -3.96 12.48
N ALA A 242 -17.16 -2.71 12.85
CA ALA A 242 -17.72 -1.72 11.92
C ALA A 242 -16.76 -1.46 10.74
N VAL A 243 -15.46 -1.31 11.02
CA VAL A 243 -14.44 -1.15 9.96
C VAL A 243 -14.36 -2.40 9.08
N LEU A 244 -14.33 -3.60 9.67
CA LEU A 244 -14.25 -4.85 8.91
C LEU A 244 -15.46 -5.04 7.98
N VAL A 245 -16.66 -4.71 8.44
CA VAL A 245 -17.89 -4.75 7.64
C VAL A 245 -17.82 -3.75 6.48
N ALA A 246 -17.39 -2.51 6.74
CA ALA A 246 -17.22 -1.51 5.68
C ALA A 246 -16.20 -1.97 4.62
N GLN A 247 -15.07 -2.53 5.05
CA GLN A 247 -14.04 -3.09 4.17
C GLN A 247 -14.63 -4.21 3.29
N LEU A 248 -15.33 -5.19 3.89
CA LEU A 248 -15.94 -6.32 3.18
C LEU A 248 -17.01 -5.88 2.17
N LEU A 249 -17.91 -4.98 2.56
CA LEU A 249 -18.94 -4.44 1.68
C LEU A 249 -18.30 -3.75 0.46
N THR A 250 -17.27 -2.95 0.69
CA THR A 250 -16.58 -2.25 -0.40
C THR A 250 -15.85 -3.23 -1.32
N ILE A 251 -15.11 -4.20 -0.77
CA ILE A 251 -14.46 -5.27 -1.57
C ILE A 251 -15.52 -5.99 -2.42
N PHE A 252 -16.70 -6.24 -1.88
CA PHE A 252 -17.80 -6.85 -2.64
C PHE A 252 -18.33 -5.94 -3.76
N PHE A 253 -18.58 -4.66 -3.47
CA PHE A 253 -19.07 -3.69 -4.47
C PHE A 253 -18.07 -3.39 -5.61
N THR A 254 -16.80 -3.76 -5.46
CA THR A 254 -15.82 -3.61 -6.56
C THR A 254 -16.03 -4.60 -7.71
N GLN A 255 -16.66 -5.74 -7.41
CA GLN A 255 -16.83 -6.87 -8.33
C GLN A 255 -15.52 -7.34 -8.98
N SER A 256 -14.39 -7.19 -8.28
CA SER A 256 -13.05 -7.46 -8.83
C SER A 256 -12.61 -8.90 -8.55
N ARG A 257 -12.60 -9.73 -9.61
CA ARG A 257 -12.27 -11.18 -9.56
C ARG A 257 -10.91 -11.48 -8.91
N GLY A 258 -9.83 -10.80 -9.32
CA GLY A 258 -8.49 -11.01 -8.77
C GLY A 258 -8.41 -10.78 -7.25
N PRO A 259 -8.84 -9.61 -6.75
CA PRO A 259 -8.97 -9.35 -5.32
C PRO A 259 -9.88 -10.33 -4.55
N TRP A 260 -10.99 -10.80 -5.14
CA TRP A 260 -11.81 -11.85 -4.51
C TRP A 260 -11.05 -13.17 -4.36
N LEU A 261 -10.33 -13.61 -5.40
CA LEU A 261 -9.47 -14.79 -5.33
C LEU A 261 -8.35 -14.62 -4.30
N GLY A 262 -7.74 -13.43 -4.25
CA GLY A 262 -6.76 -13.08 -3.22
C GLY A 262 -7.33 -13.15 -1.81
N LEU A 263 -8.53 -12.61 -1.58
CA LEU A 263 -9.18 -12.64 -0.28
C LEU A 263 -9.47 -14.08 0.15
N LEU A 264 -9.99 -14.90 -0.77
CA LEU A 264 -10.26 -16.33 -0.51
C LEU A 264 -8.97 -17.11 -0.21
N ALA A 265 -7.89 -16.88 -0.97
CA ALA A 265 -6.61 -17.54 -0.75
C ALA A 265 -5.98 -17.13 0.60
N GLY A 266 -5.96 -15.83 0.91
CA GLY A 266 -5.48 -15.32 2.18
C GLY A 266 -6.29 -15.85 3.36
N LEU A 267 -7.62 -15.90 3.23
CA LEU A 267 -8.52 -16.43 4.25
C LEU A 267 -8.33 -17.93 4.46
N TYR A 268 -8.15 -18.68 3.37
CA TYR A 268 -7.83 -20.10 3.43
C TYR A 268 -6.55 -20.35 4.24
N VAL A 269 -5.49 -19.60 3.94
CA VAL A 269 -4.22 -19.69 4.67
C VAL A 269 -4.36 -19.22 6.13
N PHE A 270 -5.10 -18.13 6.38
CA PHE A 270 -5.35 -17.60 7.73
C PHE A 270 -6.01 -18.66 8.63
N VAL A 271 -7.11 -19.25 8.16
CA VAL A 271 -7.87 -20.27 8.90
C VAL A 271 -7.05 -21.54 9.04
N LEU A 272 -6.41 -22.03 7.96
CA LEU A 272 -5.62 -23.25 8.00
C LEU A 272 -4.46 -23.13 9.00
N LEU A 273 -3.70 -22.05 8.96
CA LEU A 273 -2.61 -21.80 9.92
C LEU A 273 -3.15 -21.64 11.34
N GLY A 274 -4.30 -20.97 11.53
CA GLY A 274 -4.96 -20.85 12.82
C GLY A 274 -5.37 -22.21 13.40
N LEU A 275 -5.96 -23.09 12.59
CA LEU A 275 -6.35 -24.44 12.97
C LEU A 275 -5.13 -25.33 13.26
N ILE A 276 -4.06 -25.23 12.47
CA ILE A 276 -2.78 -25.91 12.76
C ILE A 276 -2.22 -25.42 14.10
N ALA A 277 -2.22 -24.11 14.35
CA ALA A 277 -1.74 -23.51 15.58
C ALA A 277 -2.57 -23.89 16.83
N LEU A 278 -3.87 -24.16 16.66
CA LEU A 278 -4.74 -24.71 17.70
C LEU A 278 -4.44 -26.19 17.94
N ARG A 279 -4.33 -27.00 16.87
CA ARG A 279 -3.99 -28.42 16.99
C ARG A 279 -2.65 -28.63 17.69
N GLN A 280 -1.66 -27.78 17.45
CA GLN A 280 -0.35 -27.83 18.12
C GLN A 280 -0.44 -27.76 19.65
N ARG A 281 -1.53 -27.25 20.23
CA ARG A 281 -1.74 -27.24 21.69
C ARG A 281 -2.15 -28.61 22.24
N HIS A 282 -2.55 -29.56 21.40
CA HIS A 282 -2.91 -30.91 21.79
C HIS A 282 -1.76 -31.91 21.53
N PRO A 283 -1.32 -32.67 22.53
CA PRO A 283 -0.17 -33.58 22.42
C PRO A 283 -0.46 -34.94 21.74
N ASP A 284 -1.68 -35.19 21.26
CA ASP A 284 -2.03 -36.48 20.67
C ASP A 284 -1.48 -36.62 19.23
N THR A 285 -0.57 -37.59 19.07
CA THR A 285 0.18 -37.87 17.83
C THR A 285 -0.35 -39.08 17.07
N SER A 286 -1.45 -39.69 17.50
CA SER A 286 -2.02 -40.85 16.81
C SER A 286 -2.53 -40.50 15.40
N PRO A 287 -2.50 -41.47 14.46
CA PRO A 287 -3.02 -41.27 13.10
C PRO A 287 -4.51 -40.90 13.09
N ILE A 288 -4.94 -40.16 12.07
CA ILE A 288 -6.36 -39.79 11.89
C ILE A 288 -7.18 -41.06 11.66
N ARG A 289 -8.25 -41.22 12.43
CA ARG A 289 -9.15 -42.39 12.33
C ARG A 289 -10.24 -42.16 11.28
N ALA A 290 -10.81 -43.24 10.74
CA ALA A 290 -11.88 -43.15 9.74
C ALA A 290 -13.12 -42.39 10.25
N ASP A 291 -13.45 -42.49 11.54
CA ASP A 291 -14.56 -41.75 12.15
C ASP A 291 -14.29 -40.24 12.21
N GLU A 292 -13.03 -39.83 12.40
CA GLU A 292 -12.63 -38.42 12.36
C GLU A 292 -12.71 -37.85 10.95
N VAL A 293 -12.39 -38.64 9.92
CA VAL A 293 -12.58 -38.27 8.51
C VAL A 293 -14.07 -38.06 8.21
N ALA A 294 -14.94 -38.97 8.67
CA ALA A 294 -16.38 -38.84 8.49
C ALA A 294 -16.95 -37.60 9.20
N ARG A 295 -16.50 -37.31 10.43
CA ARG A 295 -16.86 -36.08 11.16
C ARG A 295 -16.36 -34.82 10.46
N ALA A 296 -15.16 -34.85 9.90
CA ALA A 296 -14.62 -33.75 9.12
C ALA A 296 -15.46 -33.49 7.85
N ALA A 297 -15.81 -34.54 7.11
CA ALA A 297 -16.67 -34.42 5.93
C ALA A 297 -18.06 -33.89 6.28
N GLY A 298 -18.69 -34.44 7.33
CA GLY A 298 -19.99 -33.97 7.82
C GLY A 298 -19.95 -32.51 8.27
N THR A 299 -18.90 -32.10 8.99
CA THR A 299 -18.74 -30.70 9.41
C THR A 299 -18.50 -29.78 8.22
N ALA A 300 -17.67 -30.17 7.25
CA ALA A 300 -17.45 -29.39 6.04
C ALA A 300 -18.76 -29.14 5.28
N LEU A 301 -19.62 -30.16 5.18
CA LEU A 301 -20.92 -30.07 4.53
C LEU A 301 -21.92 -29.20 5.31
N VAL A 302 -22.02 -29.39 6.62
CA VAL A 302 -22.97 -28.64 7.50
C VAL A 302 -22.57 -27.17 7.65
N THR A 303 -21.28 -26.86 7.58
CA THR A 303 -20.79 -25.48 7.75
C THR A 303 -20.78 -24.66 6.45
N LEU A 304 -20.98 -25.29 5.28
CA LEU A 304 -21.08 -24.59 3.99
C LEU A 304 -22.23 -23.55 3.96
N PRO A 305 -23.47 -23.86 4.39
CA PRO A 305 -24.61 -22.92 4.31
C PRO A 305 -24.55 -21.76 5.31
N VAL A 306 -23.90 -21.95 6.47
CA VAL A 306 -23.87 -20.95 7.56
C VAL A 306 -22.68 -20.00 7.44
N GLY A 307 -21.91 -20.10 6.34
CA GLY A 307 -20.61 -19.44 6.19
C GLY A 307 -19.58 -20.16 7.04
N GLY A 308 -18.63 -20.85 6.41
CA GLY A 308 -17.64 -21.67 7.11
C GLY A 308 -16.94 -20.92 8.25
N LEU A 309 -16.56 -19.66 8.03
CA LEU A 309 -15.80 -18.86 9.01
C LEU A 309 -16.43 -18.75 10.41
N PRO A 310 -17.68 -18.23 10.59
CA PRO A 310 -18.34 -18.22 11.89
C PRO A 310 -18.39 -19.59 12.56
N ALA A 311 -18.68 -20.64 11.78
CA ALA A 311 -18.81 -22.00 12.31
C ALA A 311 -17.47 -22.58 12.77
N PHE A 312 -16.40 -22.42 11.98
CA PHE A 312 -15.04 -22.82 12.38
C PHE A 312 -14.55 -22.00 13.58
N GLY A 313 -14.85 -20.71 13.63
CA GLY A 313 -14.55 -19.84 14.77
C GLY A 313 -15.24 -20.33 16.05
N LEU A 314 -16.53 -20.62 15.99
CA LEU A 314 -17.30 -21.15 17.12
C LEU A 314 -16.76 -22.51 17.59
N LEU A 315 -16.52 -23.45 16.67
CA LEU A 315 -15.97 -24.77 17.00
C LEU A 315 -14.56 -24.67 17.61
N ALA A 316 -13.73 -23.75 17.12
CA ALA A 316 -12.43 -23.45 17.68
C ALA A 316 -12.51 -22.89 19.10
N ILE A 317 -13.43 -21.94 19.35
CA ILE A 317 -13.70 -21.35 20.67
C ILE A 317 -14.20 -22.41 21.64
N MET A 318 -15.15 -23.25 21.22
CA MET A 318 -15.69 -24.37 22.00
C MET A 318 -14.66 -25.50 22.22
N ARG A 319 -13.47 -25.40 21.59
CA ARG A 319 -12.41 -26.42 21.60
C ARG A 319 -12.89 -27.80 21.16
N ARG A 320 -13.91 -27.87 20.31
CA ARG A 320 -14.46 -29.13 19.78
C ARG A 320 -13.80 -29.48 18.45
N GLY A 321 -13.38 -30.74 18.28
CA GLY A 321 -12.90 -31.24 16.99
C GLY A 321 -11.52 -30.76 16.55
N GLN A 322 -10.70 -30.19 17.44
CA GLN A 322 -9.38 -29.61 17.09
C GLN A 322 -8.41 -30.57 16.37
N ARG A 323 -8.64 -31.89 16.47
CA ARG A 323 -7.87 -32.92 15.75
C ARG A 323 -8.18 -32.99 14.25
N TRP A 324 -9.45 -32.83 13.87
CA TRP A 324 -9.97 -33.06 12.52
C TRP A 324 -10.54 -31.80 11.85
N LEU A 325 -10.70 -30.68 12.57
CA LEU A 325 -11.22 -29.43 12.02
C LEU A 325 -10.41 -28.91 10.82
N TRP A 326 -9.09 -29.04 10.84
CA TRP A 326 -8.26 -28.63 9.71
C TRP A 326 -8.54 -29.46 8.44
N LEU A 327 -8.89 -30.75 8.61
CA LEU A 327 -9.29 -31.63 7.52
C LEU A 327 -10.68 -31.24 6.99
N SER A 328 -11.59 -30.84 7.88
CA SER A 328 -12.89 -30.28 7.50
C SER A 328 -12.73 -29.00 6.67
N TRP A 329 -11.78 -28.13 7.02
CA TRP A 329 -11.47 -26.91 6.25
C TRP A 329 -10.89 -27.24 4.87
N LEU A 330 -9.99 -28.24 4.79
CA LEU A 330 -9.48 -28.73 3.51
C LEU A 330 -10.59 -29.29 2.61
N MET A 331 -11.47 -30.13 3.17
CA MET A 331 -12.61 -30.69 2.43
C MET A 331 -13.56 -29.60 1.95
N GLN A 332 -13.82 -28.57 2.77
CA GLN A 332 -14.64 -27.44 2.37
C GLN A 332 -14.01 -26.63 1.24
N ALA A 333 -12.69 -26.45 1.24
CA ALA A 333 -11.99 -25.81 0.12
C ALA A 333 -12.05 -26.64 -1.17
N LEU A 334 -11.94 -27.98 -1.07
CA LEU A 334 -12.13 -28.88 -2.21
C LEU A 334 -13.56 -28.83 -2.76
N PHE A 335 -14.58 -28.79 -1.88
CA PHE A 335 -15.98 -28.60 -2.29
C PHE A 335 -16.21 -27.23 -2.93
N GLY A 336 -15.61 -26.17 -2.38
CA GLY A 336 -15.67 -24.83 -2.95
C GLY A 336 -15.01 -24.76 -4.33
N LEU A 337 -13.86 -25.40 -4.51
CA LEU A 337 -13.18 -25.50 -5.81
C LEU A 337 -14.01 -26.31 -6.82
N ALA A 338 -14.54 -27.46 -6.41
CA ALA A 338 -15.43 -28.27 -7.25
C ALA A 338 -16.68 -27.48 -7.65
N PHE A 339 -17.28 -26.74 -6.71
CA PHE A 339 -18.39 -25.82 -6.98
C PHE A 339 -17.99 -24.76 -8.00
N LEU A 340 -16.84 -24.10 -7.85
CA LEU A 340 -16.38 -23.08 -8.80
C LEU A 340 -16.13 -23.67 -10.20
N VAL A 341 -15.54 -24.86 -10.30
CA VAL A 341 -15.34 -25.55 -11.58
C VAL A 341 -16.68 -25.86 -12.23
N VAL A 342 -17.59 -26.54 -11.52
CA VAL A 342 -18.93 -26.86 -12.04
C VAL A 342 -19.71 -25.58 -12.39
N PHE A 343 -19.59 -24.54 -11.57
CA PHE A 343 -20.24 -23.25 -11.82
C PHE A 343 -19.74 -22.57 -13.09
N ASN A 344 -18.47 -22.79 -13.48
CA ASN A 344 -17.86 -22.25 -14.70
C ASN A 344 -17.92 -23.19 -15.93
N LEU A 345 -18.39 -24.44 -15.80
CA LEU A 345 -18.64 -25.32 -16.96
C LEU A 345 -19.85 -24.88 -17.82
N PRO A 346 -19.74 -24.85 -19.16
CA PRO A 346 -20.90 -24.62 -20.04
C PRO A 346 -22.01 -25.64 -19.77
N HIS A 347 -23.28 -25.20 -19.75
CA HIS A 347 -24.48 -26.04 -19.52
C HIS A 347 -24.58 -26.77 -18.17
N SER A 348 -23.86 -26.33 -17.14
CA SER A 348 -24.00 -26.90 -15.80
C SER A 348 -25.36 -26.56 -15.16
N PRO A 349 -25.85 -27.35 -14.18
CA PRO A 349 -27.07 -27.02 -13.44
C PRO A 349 -26.98 -25.70 -12.66
N LEU A 350 -25.77 -25.17 -12.47
CA LEU A 350 -25.50 -23.89 -11.83
C LEU A 350 -25.43 -22.72 -12.83
N ALA A 351 -25.51 -22.98 -14.14
CA ALA A 351 -25.45 -21.95 -15.17
C ALA A 351 -26.48 -20.80 -14.99
N PRO A 352 -27.73 -21.04 -14.51
CA PRO A 352 -28.67 -19.95 -14.23
C PRO A 352 -28.18 -18.93 -13.21
N LEU A 353 -27.31 -19.33 -12.27
CA LEU A 353 -26.72 -18.42 -11.28
C LEU A 353 -25.73 -17.43 -11.90
N ARG A 354 -25.32 -17.62 -13.17
CA ARG A 354 -24.41 -16.70 -13.85
C ARG A 354 -25.05 -15.38 -14.26
N SER A 355 -26.38 -15.33 -14.36
CA SER A 355 -27.10 -14.08 -14.66
C SER A 355 -27.34 -13.22 -13.41
N TRP A 356 -27.12 -13.77 -12.21
CA TRP A 356 -27.36 -13.05 -10.97
C TRP A 356 -26.28 -11.99 -10.72
N PRO A 357 -26.66 -10.77 -10.30
CA PRO A 357 -25.71 -9.74 -9.89
C PRO A 357 -24.74 -10.28 -8.83
N TYR A 358 -23.46 -9.89 -8.91
CA TYR A 358 -22.36 -10.31 -8.05
C TYR A 358 -21.96 -11.79 -8.13
N ILE A 359 -22.91 -12.72 -8.03
CA ILE A 359 -22.67 -14.18 -8.12
C ILE A 359 -22.17 -14.54 -9.51
N GLY A 360 -22.74 -13.94 -10.56
CA GLY A 360 -22.39 -14.23 -11.93
C GLY A 360 -20.93 -13.95 -12.30
N ARG A 361 -20.30 -12.99 -11.60
CA ARG A 361 -18.86 -12.69 -11.77
C ARG A 361 -17.96 -13.87 -11.40
N LEU A 362 -18.37 -14.71 -10.44
CA LEU A 362 -17.65 -15.93 -10.07
C LEU A 362 -17.78 -17.03 -11.14
N GLY A 363 -18.80 -16.96 -12.00
CA GLY A 363 -19.03 -17.89 -13.12
C GLY A 363 -18.31 -17.48 -14.41
N GLN A 364 -17.54 -16.38 -14.36
CA GLN A 364 -16.69 -15.86 -15.44
C GLN A 364 -15.21 -15.87 -15.04
N VAL A 365 -14.82 -16.56 -13.96
CA VAL A 365 -13.43 -16.53 -13.46
C VAL A 365 -12.47 -17.21 -14.43
N PHE A 366 -12.93 -18.27 -15.10
CA PHE A 366 -12.15 -18.99 -16.11
C PHE A 366 -12.43 -18.55 -17.56
N GLU A 367 -13.16 -17.45 -17.76
CA GLU A 367 -13.46 -16.93 -19.10
C GLU A 367 -12.27 -16.15 -19.68
N MET A 368 -11.58 -16.76 -20.66
CA MET A 368 -10.36 -16.23 -21.27
C MET A 368 -10.54 -15.74 -22.71
N GLU A 369 -11.70 -16.04 -23.32
CA GLU A 369 -11.95 -15.80 -24.75
C GLU A 369 -12.77 -14.52 -25.03
N SER A 370 -13.31 -13.87 -24.00
CA SER A 370 -14.13 -12.67 -24.14
C SER A 370 -13.71 -11.53 -23.20
N GLY A 371 -14.12 -10.31 -23.54
CA GLY A 371 -13.97 -9.11 -22.72
C GLY A 371 -12.56 -8.90 -22.16
N THR A 372 -12.48 -8.62 -20.86
CA THR A 372 -11.19 -8.37 -20.16
C THR A 372 -10.31 -9.61 -20.02
N GLY A 373 -10.85 -10.83 -20.19
CA GLY A 373 -10.06 -12.06 -20.22
C GLY A 373 -9.25 -12.16 -21.50
N ARG A 374 -9.89 -11.87 -22.64
CA ARG A 374 -9.25 -11.88 -23.97
C ARG A 374 -8.16 -10.82 -24.11
N VAL A 375 -8.41 -9.60 -23.61
CA VAL A 375 -7.39 -8.54 -23.57
C VAL A 375 -6.12 -9.02 -22.86
N ARG A 376 -6.25 -9.64 -21.69
CA ARG A 376 -5.09 -10.13 -20.92
C ARG A 376 -4.36 -11.26 -21.64
N THR A 377 -5.06 -12.23 -22.22
CA THR A 377 -4.41 -13.35 -22.92
C THR A 377 -3.64 -12.88 -24.15
N LEU A 378 -4.19 -11.94 -24.92
CA LEU A 378 -3.49 -11.30 -26.05
C LEU A 378 -2.26 -10.52 -25.57
N ILE A 379 -2.37 -9.76 -24.47
CA ILE A 379 -1.22 -9.06 -23.88
C ILE A 379 -0.12 -10.05 -23.48
N TRP A 380 -0.49 -11.18 -22.87
CA TRP A 380 0.47 -12.21 -22.45
C TRP A 380 1.13 -12.91 -23.64
N GLU A 381 0.40 -13.17 -24.72
CA GLU A 381 0.96 -13.68 -25.97
C GLU A 381 2.02 -12.71 -26.53
N GLY A 382 1.72 -11.42 -26.62
CA GLY A 382 2.70 -10.42 -27.05
C GLY A 382 3.90 -10.31 -26.11
N VAL A 383 3.73 -10.47 -24.79
CA VAL A 383 4.87 -10.49 -23.85
C VAL A 383 5.77 -11.70 -24.08
N VAL A 384 5.19 -12.90 -24.30
CA VAL A 384 5.97 -14.10 -24.62
C VAL A 384 6.78 -13.88 -25.90
N ASP A 385 6.17 -13.30 -26.93
CA ASP A 385 6.86 -12.95 -28.18
C ASP A 385 7.98 -11.93 -27.95
N LEU A 386 7.74 -10.91 -27.12
CA LEU A 386 8.73 -9.88 -26.77
C LEU A 386 9.96 -10.52 -26.12
N LEU A 387 9.75 -11.40 -25.13
CA LEU A 387 10.81 -12.13 -24.45
C LEU A 387 11.57 -13.10 -25.37
N GLY A 388 11.01 -13.45 -26.53
CA GLY A 388 11.68 -14.26 -27.54
C GLY A 388 12.56 -13.47 -28.52
N ARG A 389 12.46 -12.13 -28.57
CA ARG A 389 13.13 -11.33 -29.61
C ARG A 389 14.60 -11.04 -29.37
N ASP A 390 14.98 -10.81 -28.12
CA ASP A 390 16.35 -10.41 -27.76
C ASP A 390 16.76 -11.08 -26.46
N ALA A 391 17.67 -12.05 -26.54
CA ALA A 391 18.12 -12.83 -25.39
C ALA A 391 18.79 -11.96 -24.30
N GLY A 392 19.48 -10.88 -24.69
CA GLY A 392 20.07 -9.93 -23.75
C GLY A 392 18.98 -9.22 -22.95
N ARG A 393 17.94 -8.73 -23.62
CA ARG A 393 16.76 -8.11 -23.01
C ARG A 393 15.96 -9.09 -22.16
N THR A 394 15.86 -10.35 -22.55
CA THR A 394 15.22 -11.38 -21.72
C THR A 394 15.95 -11.56 -20.39
N ILE A 395 17.28 -11.43 -20.37
CA ILE A 395 18.10 -11.60 -19.17
C ILE A 395 18.02 -10.37 -18.25
N ILE A 396 18.18 -9.15 -18.79
CA ILE A 396 18.33 -7.91 -18.00
C ILE A 396 17.08 -7.02 -17.96
N GLY A 397 16.12 -7.23 -18.85
CA GLY A 397 14.89 -6.46 -19.00
C GLY A 397 14.97 -5.33 -20.04
N TYR A 398 13.80 -4.75 -20.32
CA TYR A 398 13.63 -3.58 -21.17
C TYR A 398 13.72 -2.26 -20.41
N GLY A 399 13.62 -2.30 -19.08
CA GLY A 399 13.62 -1.14 -18.18
C GLY A 399 12.28 -0.95 -17.46
N PRO A 400 12.27 -0.44 -16.22
CA PRO A 400 11.04 0.02 -15.58
C PRO A 400 10.26 1.00 -16.45
N GLU A 401 8.93 0.89 -16.48
CA GLU A 401 8.05 1.84 -17.20
C GLU A 401 8.33 1.93 -18.72
N SER A 402 8.98 0.92 -19.31
CA SER A 402 9.34 0.88 -20.74
C SER A 402 8.40 0.01 -21.59
N MET A 403 7.50 -0.75 -20.97
CA MET A 403 6.66 -1.72 -21.70
C MET A 403 5.86 -1.06 -22.82
N TRP A 404 5.28 0.11 -22.59
CA TRP A 404 4.46 0.82 -23.58
C TRP A 404 5.22 1.21 -24.87
N VAL A 405 6.56 1.36 -24.84
CA VAL A 405 7.39 1.54 -26.05
C VAL A 405 7.89 0.22 -26.60
N ALA A 406 8.30 -0.72 -25.74
CA ALA A 406 8.84 -2.01 -26.15
C ALA A 406 7.80 -2.90 -26.83
N TYR A 407 6.56 -2.85 -26.35
CA TYR A 407 5.47 -3.75 -26.74
C TYR A 407 4.94 -3.47 -28.15
N ASN A 408 5.09 -2.24 -28.67
CA ASN A 408 4.59 -1.86 -30.00
C ASN A 408 5.11 -2.76 -31.13
N GLN A 409 6.30 -3.36 -30.97
CA GLN A 409 6.90 -4.23 -31.97
C GLN A 409 6.23 -5.62 -32.07
N VAL A 410 5.54 -6.04 -31.01
CA VAL A 410 4.89 -7.35 -30.83
C VAL A 410 3.38 -7.20 -30.61
N TYR A 411 2.83 -6.02 -30.89
CA TYR A 411 1.42 -5.72 -30.65
C TYR A 411 0.53 -6.67 -31.48
N PRO A 412 -0.29 -7.53 -30.86
CA PRO A 412 -1.16 -8.46 -31.59
C PRO A 412 -2.24 -7.67 -32.35
N PRO A 413 -2.41 -7.87 -33.68
CA PRO A 413 -3.42 -7.13 -34.44
C PRO A 413 -4.86 -7.30 -33.91
N GLU A 414 -5.17 -8.47 -33.32
CA GLU A 414 -6.48 -8.74 -32.73
C GLU A 414 -6.77 -7.83 -31.53
N LEU A 415 -5.75 -7.40 -30.77
CA LEU A 415 -5.91 -6.55 -29.59
C LEU A 415 -6.57 -5.21 -29.92
N ALA A 416 -6.34 -4.68 -31.13
CA ALA A 416 -6.93 -3.43 -31.61
C ALA A 416 -8.47 -3.49 -31.77
N HIS A 417 -9.08 -4.68 -31.72
CA HIS A 417 -10.54 -4.86 -31.72
C HIS A 417 -11.15 -4.81 -30.32
N TYR A 418 -10.33 -5.02 -29.28
CA TYR A 418 -10.77 -5.02 -27.88
C TYR A 418 -10.35 -3.76 -27.13
N GLU A 419 -9.22 -3.15 -27.51
CA GLU A 419 -8.75 -1.87 -26.96
C GLU A 419 -9.00 -0.72 -27.94
N ALA A 420 -8.81 0.53 -27.47
CA ALA A 420 -8.86 1.67 -28.37
C ALA A 420 -7.74 1.56 -29.43
N ARG A 421 -8.04 1.95 -30.67
CA ARG A 421 -7.11 1.78 -31.83
C ARG A 421 -5.71 2.39 -31.66
N ASN A 422 -5.55 3.32 -30.72
CA ASN A 422 -4.28 3.99 -30.42
C ASN A 422 -3.76 3.65 -29.00
N ALA A 423 -4.36 2.70 -28.30
CA ALA A 423 -3.91 2.27 -26.98
C ALA A 423 -2.81 1.21 -27.12
N SER A 424 -1.71 1.42 -26.39
CA SER A 424 -0.67 0.42 -26.22
C SER A 424 -0.59 0.01 -24.74
N PRO A 425 -0.52 -1.30 -24.44
CA PRO A 425 -0.36 -1.79 -23.09
C PRO A 425 0.89 -1.22 -22.40
N ASP A 426 0.70 -0.59 -21.25
CA ASP A 426 1.78 -0.09 -20.39
C ASP A 426 2.14 -1.06 -19.26
N ARG A 427 1.32 -2.10 -19.07
CA ARG A 427 1.46 -3.18 -18.09
C ARG A 427 0.93 -4.48 -18.65
N SER A 428 1.46 -5.60 -18.16
CA SER A 428 1.02 -6.93 -18.56
C SER A 428 -0.24 -7.42 -17.83
N HIS A 429 -0.69 -6.70 -16.80
CA HIS A 429 -1.74 -7.15 -15.86
C HIS A 429 -1.42 -8.51 -15.19
N ASN A 430 -0.14 -8.84 -15.08
CA ASN A 430 0.38 -10.03 -14.46
C ASN A 430 1.79 -9.75 -13.93
N GLU A 431 1.96 -9.70 -12.61
CA GLU A 431 3.24 -9.30 -12.01
C GLU A 431 4.43 -10.18 -12.44
N THR A 432 4.23 -11.46 -12.75
CA THR A 432 5.32 -12.32 -13.27
C THR A 432 5.81 -11.83 -14.63
N PHE A 433 4.89 -11.54 -15.56
CA PHE A 433 5.24 -11.00 -16.87
C PHE A 433 5.75 -9.56 -16.77
N ASP A 434 5.18 -8.74 -15.89
CA ASP A 434 5.65 -7.37 -15.65
C ASP A 434 7.10 -7.37 -15.14
N ALA A 435 7.44 -8.26 -14.19
CA ALA A 435 8.79 -8.41 -13.67
C ALA A 435 9.79 -8.89 -14.74
N LEU A 436 9.40 -9.84 -15.59
CA LEU A 436 10.22 -10.33 -16.70
C LEU A 436 10.50 -9.24 -17.74
N VAL A 437 9.47 -8.48 -18.17
CA VAL A 437 9.66 -7.38 -19.12
C VAL A 437 10.47 -6.25 -18.49
N THR A 438 10.17 -5.89 -17.25
CA THR A 438 10.76 -4.74 -16.55
C THR A 438 12.21 -4.99 -16.14
N THR A 439 12.54 -6.18 -15.63
CA THR A 439 13.86 -6.45 -15.02
C THR A 439 14.56 -7.72 -15.53
N GLY A 440 13.98 -8.37 -16.53
CA GLY A 440 14.50 -9.60 -17.10
C GLY A 440 14.44 -10.78 -16.14
N VAL A 441 15.00 -11.91 -16.56
CA VAL A 441 15.13 -13.12 -15.75
C VAL A 441 15.90 -12.85 -14.45
N ILE A 442 16.92 -11.98 -14.46
CA ILE A 442 17.69 -11.65 -13.25
C ILE A 442 16.78 -11.03 -12.17
N GLY A 443 16.03 -9.99 -12.54
CA GLY A 443 15.13 -9.34 -11.58
C GLY A 443 13.91 -10.19 -11.23
N PHE A 444 13.39 -10.98 -12.18
CA PHE A 444 12.34 -11.97 -11.90
C PHE A 444 12.81 -13.01 -10.86
N LEU A 445 14.02 -13.56 -10.99
CA LEU A 445 14.57 -14.48 -10.01
C LEU A 445 14.79 -13.81 -8.65
N ALA A 446 15.25 -12.56 -8.61
CA ALA A 446 15.34 -11.78 -7.37
C ALA A 446 13.96 -11.57 -6.73
N TYR A 447 12.93 -11.33 -7.54
CA TYR A 447 11.55 -11.19 -7.11
C TYR A 447 10.97 -12.48 -6.52
N ILE A 448 11.15 -13.62 -7.20
CA ILE A 448 10.76 -14.94 -6.67
C ILE A 448 11.56 -15.28 -5.40
N PHE A 449 12.84 -14.92 -5.35
CA PHE A 449 13.66 -15.09 -4.14
C PHE A 449 13.13 -14.25 -2.96
N LEU A 450 12.63 -13.03 -3.21
CA LEU A 450 11.98 -12.20 -2.19
C LEU A 450 10.71 -12.84 -1.64
N PHE A 451 9.75 -13.21 -2.50
CA PHE A 451 8.50 -13.84 -2.06
C PHE A 451 8.75 -15.21 -1.41
N GLY A 452 9.61 -16.03 -2.02
CA GLY A 452 10.03 -17.31 -1.45
C GLY A 452 10.65 -17.15 -0.07
N SER A 453 11.46 -16.11 0.15
CA SER A 453 12.03 -15.81 1.46
C SER A 453 10.97 -15.36 2.46
N ILE A 454 10.01 -14.53 2.07
CA ILE A 454 8.90 -14.09 2.94
C ILE A 454 8.12 -15.30 3.45
N PHE A 455 7.71 -16.20 2.56
CA PHE A 455 6.98 -17.40 2.95
C PHE A 455 7.84 -18.35 3.77
N TYR A 456 9.10 -18.56 3.39
CA TYR A 456 10.04 -19.39 4.15
C TYR A 456 10.22 -18.89 5.59
N TYR A 457 10.52 -17.61 5.79
CA TYR A 457 10.72 -17.05 7.13
C TYR A 457 9.41 -17.04 7.93
N GLY A 458 8.28 -16.72 7.30
CA GLY A 458 6.96 -16.82 7.93
C GLY A 458 6.66 -18.21 8.49
N MET A 459 6.83 -19.25 7.65
CA MET A 459 6.60 -20.63 8.06
C MET A 459 7.64 -21.11 9.10
N LYS A 460 8.90 -20.67 8.97
CA LYS A 460 9.95 -20.95 9.94
C LYS A 460 9.61 -20.39 11.32
N TRP A 461 9.17 -19.13 11.38
CA TRP A 461 8.84 -18.48 12.65
C TRP A 461 7.56 -19.02 13.28
N LEU A 462 6.62 -19.53 12.49
CA LEU A 462 5.47 -20.28 12.99
C LEU A 462 5.81 -21.69 13.51
N GLY A 463 7.08 -22.10 13.50
CA GLY A 463 7.48 -23.44 13.95
C GLY A 463 7.00 -24.56 13.01
N LEU A 464 6.89 -24.28 11.71
CA LEU A 464 6.54 -25.28 10.70
C LEU A 464 7.80 -25.90 10.06
N LEU A 465 8.94 -25.19 10.07
CA LEU A 465 10.20 -25.59 9.42
C LEU A 465 11.35 -25.90 10.40
N GLU A 466 11.09 -26.76 11.38
CA GLU A 466 12.03 -27.09 12.45
C GLU A 466 13.25 -27.89 11.94
N GLY A 467 13.02 -28.89 11.07
CA GLY A 467 14.06 -29.80 10.56
C GLY A 467 14.48 -29.58 9.10
N PRO A 468 15.66 -30.08 8.68
CA PRO A 468 16.14 -30.00 7.29
C PRO A 468 15.24 -30.77 6.31
N ALA A 469 14.59 -31.86 6.75
CA ALA A 469 13.63 -32.59 5.92
C ALA A 469 12.38 -31.74 5.62
N GLN A 470 11.80 -31.10 6.63
CA GLN A 470 10.64 -30.20 6.47
C GLN A 470 10.98 -29.02 5.55
N ARG A 471 12.19 -28.44 5.70
CA ARG A 471 12.67 -27.36 4.82
C ARG A 471 12.80 -27.80 3.37
N ARG A 472 13.44 -28.95 3.12
CA ARG A 472 13.56 -29.51 1.76
C ARG A 472 12.20 -29.84 1.16
N LEU A 473 11.27 -30.38 1.96
CA LEU A 473 9.91 -30.67 1.50
C LEU A 473 9.14 -29.39 1.16
N PHE A 474 9.21 -28.35 1.99
CA PHE A 474 8.58 -27.06 1.71
C PHE A 474 9.11 -26.45 0.41
N ILE A 475 10.44 -26.37 0.25
CA ILE A 475 11.06 -25.82 -0.95
C ILE A 475 10.72 -26.69 -2.17
N GLY A 476 10.84 -28.01 -2.04
CA GLY A 476 10.54 -28.97 -3.11
C GLY A 476 9.07 -28.92 -3.55
N ALA A 477 8.12 -28.86 -2.61
CA ALA A 477 6.69 -28.76 -2.90
C ALA A 477 6.35 -27.43 -3.59
N SER A 478 6.91 -26.31 -3.12
CA SER A 478 6.71 -24.99 -3.73
C SER A 478 7.28 -24.92 -5.16
N LEU A 479 8.49 -25.44 -5.38
CA LEU A 479 9.11 -25.47 -6.71
C LEU A 479 8.41 -26.45 -7.66
N ALA A 480 8.06 -27.65 -7.19
CA ALA A 480 7.32 -28.62 -7.98
C ALA A 480 5.93 -28.10 -8.34
N GLY A 481 5.25 -27.43 -7.41
CA GLY A 481 3.98 -26.75 -7.65
C GLY A 481 4.12 -25.66 -8.71
N ALA A 482 5.10 -24.77 -8.58
CA ALA A 482 5.37 -23.72 -9.57
C ALA A 482 5.64 -24.30 -10.97
N LEU A 483 6.48 -25.33 -11.05
CA LEU A 483 6.80 -26.02 -12.30
C LEU A 483 5.56 -26.68 -12.91
N ALA A 484 4.77 -27.41 -12.11
CA ALA A 484 3.53 -28.02 -12.56
C ALA A 484 2.52 -26.96 -13.05
N GLY A 485 2.45 -25.82 -12.36
CA GLY A 485 1.61 -24.69 -12.76
C GLY A 485 1.97 -24.08 -14.11
N VAL A 486 3.23 -24.19 -14.55
CA VAL A 486 3.66 -23.77 -15.89
C VAL A 486 3.48 -24.90 -16.91
N LEU A 487 3.95 -26.11 -16.57
CA LEU A 487 3.99 -27.23 -17.51
C LEU A 487 2.61 -27.80 -17.83
N ILE A 488 1.69 -27.85 -16.87
CA ILE A 488 0.34 -28.42 -17.12
C ILE A 488 -0.42 -27.57 -18.16
N PRO A 489 -0.57 -26.25 -18.01
CA PRO A 489 -1.18 -25.43 -19.06
C PRO A 489 -0.44 -25.51 -20.40
N TRP A 490 0.89 -25.56 -20.38
CA TRP A 490 1.67 -25.70 -21.61
C TRP A 490 1.44 -27.06 -22.31
N LEU A 491 1.30 -28.16 -21.56
CA LEU A 491 0.99 -29.47 -22.12
C LEU A 491 -0.41 -29.52 -22.74
N VAL A 492 -1.37 -28.79 -22.15
CA VAL A 492 -2.78 -28.73 -22.59
C VAL A 492 -2.95 -27.80 -23.78
N GLU A 493 -2.45 -26.57 -23.70
CA GLU A 493 -2.68 -25.51 -24.71
C GLU A 493 -1.53 -25.36 -25.71
N ARG A 494 -0.37 -25.98 -25.48
CA ARG A 494 0.86 -25.81 -26.27
C ARG A 494 1.32 -24.35 -26.40
N SER A 495 0.99 -23.51 -25.41
CA SER A 495 1.33 -22.09 -25.34
C SER A 495 1.89 -21.70 -23.98
N TRP A 496 2.78 -20.71 -23.96
CA TRP A 496 3.36 -20.14 -22.73
C TRP A 496 2.55 -18.98 -22.17
N ARG A 497 1.44 -18.58 -22.80
CA ARG A 497 0.63 -17.42 -22.39
C ARG A 497 0.12 -17.49 -20.95
N LEU A 498 -0.12 -18.69 -20.43
CA LEU A 498 -0.57 -18.90 -19.04
C LEU A 498 0.58 -19.09 -18.05
N ALA A 499 1.84 -19.11 -18.49
CA ALA A 499 2.98 -19.40 -17.63
C ALA A 499 3.10 -18.43 -16.45
N GLY A 500 2.79 -17.15 -16.64
CA GLY A 500 2.86 -16.14 -15.58
C GLY A 500 1.91 -16.41 -14.41
N VAL A 501 0.61 -16.59 -14.70
CA VAL A 501 -0.39 -16.93 -13.65
C VAL A 501 -0.15 -18.35 -13.13
N GLY A 502 0.15 -19.29 -14.03
CA GLY A 502 0.37 -20.70 -13.72
C GLY A 502 1.51 -20.90 -12.71
N LEU A 503 2.64 -20.23 -12.89
CA LEU A 503 3.79 -20.28 -11.97
C LEU A 503 3.38 -19.85 -10.56
N ALA A 504 2.70 -18.72 -10.43
CA ALA A 504 2.30 -18.19 -9.13
C ALA A 504 1.21 -19.03 -8.45
N ALA A 505 0.19 -19.46 -9.20
CA ALA A 505 -0.87 -20.34 -8.70
C ALA A 505 -0.28 -21.68 -8.24
N GLY A 506 0.57 -22.29 -9.07
CA GLY A 506 1.28 -23.52 -8.75
C GLY A 506 2.16 -23.39 -7.51
N PHE A 507 2.87 -22.28 -7.35
CA PHE A 507 3.68 -21.99 -6.17
C PHE A 507 2.83 -21.94 -4.88
N ILE A 508 1.69 -21.24 -4.90
CA ILE A 508 0.76 -21.22 -3.75
C ILE A 508 0.15 -22.60 -3.48
N LEU A 509 -0.22 -23.35 -4.50
CA LEU A 509 -0.71 -24.73 -4.34
C LEU A 509 0.35 -25.64 -3.72
N GLY A 510 1.63 -25.47 -4.07
CA GLY A 510 2.75 -26.16 -3.43
C GLY A 510 2.88 -25.83 -1.94
N ILE A 511 2.73 -24.56 -1.57
CA ILE A 511 2.69 -24.13 -0.16
C ILE A 511 1.50 -24.77 0.57
N ILE A 512 0.31 -24.76 -0.04
CA ILE A 512 -0.90 -25.37 0.53
C ILE A 512 -0.69 -26.86 0.74
N ALA A 513 -0.15 -27.58 -0.26
CA ALA A 513 0.17 -29.00 -0.15
C ALA A 513 1.15 -29.29 1.01
N TYR A 514 2.18 -28.46 1.17
CA TYR A 514 3.07 -28.55 2.31
C TYR A 514 2.34 -28.32 3.64
N LEU A 515 1.48 -27.31 3.73
CA LEU A 515 0.70 -27.03 4.95
C LEU A 515 -0.26 -28.16 5.29
N THR A 516 -0.90 -28.77 4.30
CA THR A 516 -1.75 -29.96 4.46
C THR A 516 -0.94 -31.13 5.02
N TRP A 517 0.25 -31.39 4.46
CA TRP A 517 1.16 -32.39 5.00
C TRP A 517 1.62 -32.04 6.43
N ALA A 518 1.99 -30.79 6.67
CA ALA A 518 2.50 -30.31 7.95
C ALA A 518 1.41 -30.32 9.04
N ALA A 519 0.14 -30.23 8.65
CA ALA A 519 -1.00 -30.49 9.50
C ALA A 519 -1.05 -32.00 9.80
N ALA A 520 -1.05 -32.88 8.79
CA ALA A 520 -1.20 -34.33 8.98
C ALA A 520 -0.07 -35.00 9.77
N ALA A 521 1.18 -34.56 9.58
CA ALA A 521 2.37 -35.23 10.09
C ALA A 521 2.39 -35.36 11.64
N PRO A 522 2.78 -36.53 12.20
CA PRO A 522 3.04 -36.69 13.63
C PRO A 522 4.18 -35.75 14.04
N ARG A 523 3.94 -34.87 15.01
CA ARG A 523 4.98 -33.95 15.49
C ARG A 523 5.52 -34.39 16.84
N HIS A 524 6.84 -34.47 16.95
CA HIS A 524 7.52 -34.48 18.24
C HIS A 524 7.36 -33.12 18.92
N ARG A 525 7.28 -33.11 20.26
CA ARG A 525 7.24 -31.89 21.07
C ARG A 525 8.35 -30.95 20.60
N ALA A 526 7.97 -29.74 20.18
CA ALA A 526 8.93 -28.70 19.83
C ALA A 526 9.89 -28.49 21.00
N THR A 527 11.20 -28.53 20.74
CA THR A 527 12.25 -28.27 21.74
C THR A 527 12.46 -26.77 21.99
N GLY A 528 11.78 -25.89 21.26
CA GLY A 528 11.84 -24.43 21.41
C GLY A 528 10.61 -23.84 22.09
N GLU A 529 10.75 -22.65 22.69
CA GLU A 529 9.63 -21.88 23.24
C GLU A 529 8.61 -21.56 22.14
N ALA A 530 7.35 -21.93 22.36
CA ALA A 530 6.26 -21.59 21.46
C ALA A 530 6.02 -20.07 21.44
N LEU A 531 5.79 -19.49 20.25
CA LEU A 531 5.46 -18.07 20.13
C LEU A 531 4.22 -17.72 20.98
N PRO A 532 4.22 -16.55 21.66
CA PRO A 532 3.05 -16.02 22.35
C PRO A 532 1.84 -15.97 21.41
N ALA A 533 0.64 -16.17 21.96
CA ALA A 533 -0.58 -16.33 21.16
C ALA A 533 -0.86 -15.09 20.29
N GLY A 534 -0.68 -13.89 20.84
CA GLY A 534 -0.85 -12.65 20.10
C GLY A 534 0.16 -12.48 18.97
N GLN A 535 1.44 -12.82 19.19
CA GLN A 535 2.47 -12.72 18.15
C GLN A 535 2.23 -13.71 17.03
N ARG A 536 1.80 -14.91 17.37
CA ARG A 536 1.44 -15.94 16.39
C ARG A 536 0.24 -15.54 15.53
N LEU A 537 -0.82 -14.98 16.13
CA LEU A 537 -1.99 -14.51 15.38
C LEU A 537 -1.64 -13.39 14.40
N LEU A 538 -0.83 -12.42 14.84
CA LEU A 538 -0.36 -11.35 13.96
C LEU A 538 0.51 -11.87 12.82
N LEU A 539 1.40 -12.83 13.10
CA LEU A 539 2.22 -13.46 12.07
C LEU A 539 1.36 -14.18 11.02
N ILE A 540 0.29 -14.87 11.44
CA ILE A 540 -0.69 -15.50 10.54
C ILE A 540 -1.42 -14.45 9.71
N ALA A 541 -1.87 -13.34 10.31
CA ALA A 541 -2.55 -12.26 9.62
C ALA A 541 -1.66 -11.59 8.55
N LEU A 542 -0.39 -11.34 8.86
CA LEU A 542 0.58 -10.79 7.92
C LEU A 542 0.83 -11.73 6.74
N LEU A 543 0.99 -13.03 7.00
CA LEU A 543 1.16 -14.01 5.93
C LEU A 543 -0.10 -14.13 5.07
N ALA A 544 -1.29 -14.12 5.67
CA ALA A 544 -2.55 -14.13 4.94
C ALA A 544 -2.72 -12.90 4.03
N ALA A 545 -2.39 -11.70 4.54
CA ALA A 545 -2.38 -10.48 3.74
C ALA A 545 -1.41 -10.55 2.56
N ILE A 546 -0.19 -11.06 2.79
CA ILE A 546 0.82 -11.19 1.73
C ILE A 546 0.44 -12.28 0.72
N VAL A 547 -0.14 -13.40 1.14
CA VAL A 547 -0.67 -14.43 0.23
C VAL A 547 -1.78 -13.85 -0.63
N GLY A 548 -2.75 -13.15 -0.02
CA GLY A 548 -3.85 -12.57 -0.78
C GLY A 548 -3.37 -11.50 -1.77
N HIS A 549 -2.41 -10.65 -1.38
CA HIS A 549 -1.79 -9.70 -2.28
C HIS A 549 -0.98 -10.40 -3.40
N PHE A 550 -0.20 -11.44 -3.07
CA PHE A 550 0.54 -12.21 -4.07
C PHE A 550 -0.37 -12.86 -5.11
N VAL A 551 -1.54 -13.35 -4.73
CA VAL A 551 -2.50 -13.92 -5.68
C VAL A 551 -3.13 -12.83 -6.55
N GLU A 552 -3.55 -11.70 -5.96
CA GLU A 552 -4.29 -10.68 -6.73
C GLU A 552 -3.44 -9.96 -7.78
N ILE A 553 -2.15 -9.70 -7.51
CA ILE A 553 -1.25 -9.01 -8.46
C ILE A 553 -0.98 -9.78 -9.76
N HIS A 554 -1.35 -11.07 -9.83
CA HIS A 554 -1.28 -11.86 -11.07
C HIS A 554 -2.50 -11.64 -11.99
N PHE A 555 -3.52 -10.92 -11.50
CA PHE A 555 -4.71 -10.52 -12.26
C PHE A 555 -4.92 -8.99 -12.25
N GLY A 556 -4.12 -8.27 -11.45
CA GLY A 556 -4.18 -6.82 -11.23
C GLY A 556 -2.88 -6.13 -11.62
N ILE A 557 -2.68 -4.93 -11.09
CA ILE A 557 -1.43 -4.16 -11.20
C ILE A 557 -1.08 -3.68 -9.80
N ALA A 558 0.17 -3.90 -9.36
CA ALA A 558 0.64 -3.34 -8.11
C ALA A 558 0.85 -1.82 -8.23
N ILE A 559 0.12 -1.06 -7.41
CA ILE A 559 0.07 0.41 -7.41
C ILE A 559 0.79 1.00 -6.19
N ALA A 560 0.89 2.33 -6.10
CA ALA A 560 1.59 2.99 -5.00
C ALA A 560 1.06 2.55 -3.63
N SER A 561 -0.25 2.50 -3.48
CA SER A 561 -0.91 2.11 -2.24
C SER A 561 -0.55 0.67 -1.83
N THR A 562 -0.66 -0.30 -2.74
CA THR A 562 -0.36 -1.71 -2.43
C THR A 562 1.14 -1.95 -2.27
N ARG A 563 2.01 -1.30 -3.07
CA ARG A 563 3.48 -1.40 -2.95
C ARG A 563 3.99 -0.87 -1.62
N VAL A 564 3.53 0.29 -1.15
CA VAL A 564 3.89 0.83 0.17
C VAL A 564 3.47 -0.13 1.28
N HIS A 565 2.23 -0.64 1.22
CA HIS A 565 1.73 -1.58 2.22
C HIS A 565 2.48 -2.91 2.20
N PHE A 566 2.75 -3.48 1.02
CA PHE A 566 3.51 -4.73 0.89
C PHE A 566 4.88 -4.62 1.55
N TRP A 567 5.64 -3.57 1.20
CA TRP A 567 6.97 -3.32 1.76
C TRP A 567 6.91 -3.02 3.26
N ALA A 568 5.94 -2.24 3.73
CA ALA A 568 5.78 -1.96 5.16
C ALA A 568 5.39 -3.23 5.96
N LEU A 569 4.49 -4.07 5.44
CA LEU A 569 4.10 -5.34 6.08
C LEU A 569 5.23 -6.37 6.08
N ALA A 570 6.01 -6.46 5.01
CA ALA A 570 7.23 -7.28 4.97
C ALA A 570 8.25 -6.79 6.01
N GLY A 571 8.36 -5.47 6.21
CA GLY A 571 9.20 -4.87 7.24
C GLY A 571 8.74 -5.23 8.65
N LEU A 572 7.44 -5.10 8.91
CA LEU A 572 6.81 -5.47 10.18
C LEU A 572 6.99 -6.97 10.47
N LEU A 573 6.78 -7.83 9.47
CA LEU A 573 6.97 -9.28 9.55
C LEU A 573 8.37 -9.62 10.07
N VAL A 574 9.42 -9.04 9.47
CA VAL A 574 10.81 -9.27 9.90
C VAL A 574 11.12 -8.65 11.26
N ALA A 575 10.63 -7.43 11.50
CA ALA A 575 10.87 -6.68 12.74
C ALA A 575 10.34 -7.44 13.98
N LEU A 576 9.14 -8.03 13.89
CA LEU A 576 8.52 -8.80 14.98
C LEU A 576 9.43 -9.92 15.49
N HIS A 577 10.09 -10.65 14.59
CA HIS A 577 10.98 -11.74 14.96
C HIS A 577 12.38 -11.25 15.33
N ARG A 578 12.98 -10.38 14.50
CA ARG A 578 14.36 -9.91 14.67
C ARG A 578 14.57 -9.23 16.02
N HIS A 579 13.63 -8.37 16.41
CA HIS A 579 13.73 -7.60 17.66
C HIS A 579 13.03 -8.27 18.84
N ARG A 580 12.47 -9.47 18.65
CA ARG A 580 11.72 -10.25 19.66
C ARG A 580 10.71 -9.38 20.42
N ILE A 581 9.89 -8.64 19.67
CA ILE A 581 8.98 -7.64 20.24
C ILE A 581 7.90 -8.35 21.08
N PRO A 582 7.82 -8.12 22.40
CA PRO A 582 6.83 -8.77 23.24
C PRO A 582 5.46 -8.13 23.02
N LEU A 583 4.51 -8.88 22.44
CA LEU A 583 3.13 -8.40 22.22
C LEU A 583 2.20 -8.69 23.41
N GLU A 584 2.66 -9.44 24.41
CA GLU A 584 1.94 -9.74 25.64
C GLU A 584 2.68 -9.09 26.82
N ALA A 585 1.96 -8.63 27.84
CA ALA A 585 2.58 -8.03 29.01
C ALA A 585 3.32 -9.12 29.81
N SER A 586 4.63 -9.00 29.97
CA SER A 586 5.38 -9.89 30.86
C SER A 586 4.92 -9.67 32.30
N VAL A 587 4.47 -10.73 32.97
CA VAL A 587 4.33 -10.73 34.44
C VAL A 587 5.74 -10.52 35.00
N PRO A 588 5.98 -9.47 35.83
CA PRO A 588 7.28 -9.30 36.45
C PRO A 588 7.63 -10.56 37.25
N ALA A 589 8.85 -11.07 37.08
CA ALA A 589 9.33 -12.18 37.91
C ALA A 589 9.12 -11.82 39.39
N PRO A 590 8.60 -12.73 40.23
CA PRO A 590 8.44 -12.47 41.65
C PRO A 590 9.79 -12.04 42.21
N ALA A 591 9.84 -10.85 42.81
CA ALA A 591 11.06 -10.35 43.42
C ALA A 591 11.60 -11.41 44.40
N PRO A 592 12.91 -11.70 44.39
CA PRO A 592 13.48 -12.65 45.34
C PRO A 592 13.07 -12.23 46.75
N ALA A 593 12.54 -13.18 47.52
CA ALA A 593 12.08 -12.94 48.88
C ALA A 593 13.21 -12.25 49.66
N PRO A 594 12.95 -11.10 50.31
CA PRO A 594 13.98 -10.41 51.05
C PRO A 594 14.53 -11.35 52.13
N ALA A 595 15.83 -11.61 52.07
CA ALA A 595 16.54 -12.34 53.11
C ALA A 595 16.25 -11.68 54.46
N SER A 596 15.90 -12.48 55.46
CA SER A 596 15.46 -12.04 56.78
C SER A 596 16.54 -11.22 57.50
N ALA A 597 16.56 -9.91 57.27
CA ALA A 597 17.37 -8.97 58.01
C ALA A 597 16.55 -8.39 59.18
N LYS A 598 17.10 -8.54 60.39
CA LYS A 598 16.53 -8.12 61.67
C LYS A 598 16.01 -6.67 61.63
N ARG A 599 14.74 -6.50 62.01
CA ARG A 599 14.07 -5.21 62.28
C ARG A 599 14.84 -4.40 63.33
N LYS A 600 15.33 -3.21 62.96
CA LYS A 600 15.54 -2.08 63.86
C LYS A 600 15.20 -0.76 63.13
N GLY A 601 14.39 0.05 63.80
CA GLY A 601 14.25 1.49 63.54
C GLY A 601 13.26 1.87 62.45
N GLY A 602 12.23 2.64 62.82
CA GLY A 602 11.22 3.17 61.92
C GLY A 602 11.81 3.95 60.74
N LYS A 603 11.50 3.48 59.54
CA LYS A 603 11.50 4.26 58.31
C LYS A 603 10.22 3.93 57.57
N GLN A 604 9.57 4.98 57.06
CA GLN A 604 8.38 4.92 56.21
C GLN A 604 8.48 3.77 55.20
N PRO A 605 7.35 3.14 54.81
CA PRO A 605 7.36 2.21 53.69
C PRO A 605 8.05 2.90 52.51
N PRO A 606 8.95 2.23 51.77
CA PRO A 606 9.48 2.81 50.55
C PRO A 606 8.28 3.18 49.68
N ALA A 607 8.17 4.46 49.32
CA ALA A 607 7.19 4.92 48.37
C ALA A 607 7.29 3.99 47.15
N ARG A 608 6.18 3.31 46.81
CA ARG A 608 6.11 2.60 45.53
C ARG A 608 6.59 3.59 44.46
N PRO A 609 7.53 3.22 43.58
CA PRO A 609 7.88 4.09 42.47
C PRO A 609 6.57 4.45 41.79
N ALA A 610 6.27 5.75 41.71
CA ALA A 610 5.10 6.23 41.01
C ALA A 610 5.11 5.58 39.63
N GLU A 611 4.07 4.82 39.31
CA GLU A 611 3.92 4.31 37.95
C GLU A 611 3.95 5.51 37.00
N PRO A 612 4.75 5.49 35.92
CA PRO A 612 4.84 6.63 35.01
C PRO A 612 3.43 6.92 34.46
N PRO A 613 2.86 8.12 34.71
CA PRO A 613 1.44 8.38 34.47
C PRO A 613 1.04 8.63 33.00
N SER A 614 1.83 8.27 31.99
CA SER A 614 1.78 8.96 30.69
C SER A 614 1.50 8.16 29.42
N SER A 615 1.56 6.82 29.43
CA SER A 615 1.46 6.03 28.19
C SER A 615 0.11 6.16 27.46
N GLY A 616 -1.00 6.30 28.20
CA GLY A 616 -2.34 6.46 27.64
C GLY A 616 -2.54 7.80 26.94
N HIS A 617 -2.07 8.91 27.52
CA HIS A 617 -2.16 10.25 26.94
C HIS A 617 -1.40 10.33 25.60
N ILE A 618 -0.16 9.85 25.57
CA ILE A 618 0.64 9.87 24.35
C ILE A 618 0.02 8.99 23.26
N TYR A 619 -0.53 7.83 23.62
CA TYR A 619 -1.27 6.99 22.67
C TYR A 619 -2.42 7.77 22.04
N VAL A 620 -3.25 8.43 22.86
CA VAL A 620 -4.39 9.23 22.41
C VAL A 620 -3.92 10.40 21.54
N ILE A 621 -2.89 11.14 21.95
CA ILE A 621 -2.32 12.25 21.17
C ILE A 621 -1.82 11.75 19.81
N ALA A 622 -1.00 10.70 19.79
CA ALA A 622 -0.44 10.14 18.56
C ALA A 622 -1.54 9.68 17.60
N PHE A 623 -2.55 8.99 18.11
CA PHE A 623 -3.68 8.52 17.31
C PHE A 623 -4.57 9.67 16.83
N SER A 624 -4.76 10.71 17.65
CA SER A 624 -5.50 11.92 17.30
C SER A 624 -4.82 12.70 16.16
N LEU A 625 -3.49 12.76 16.15
CA LEU A 625 -2.72 13.38 15.07
C LEU A 625 -2.88 12.62 13.74
N ILE A 626 -2.90 11.27 13.79
CA ILE A 626 -3.15 10.42 12.62
C ILE A 626 -4.59 10.61 12.11
N ALA A 627 -5.57 10.59 13.01
CA ALA A 627 -6.97 10.85 12.66
C ALA A 627 -7.17 12.25 12.07
N ALA A 628 -6.51 13.27 12.62
CA ALA A 628 -6.54 14.63 12.10
C ALA A 628 -5.97 14.70 10.67
N LEU A 629 -4.84 14.03 10.39
CA LEU A 629 -4.29 13.97 9.03
C LEU A 629 -5.27 13.31 8.05
N ILE A 630 -5.89 12.19 8.44
CA ILE A 630 -6.90 11.50 7.63
C ILE A 630 -8.04 12.46 7.28
N LEU A 631 -8.57 13.19 8.27
CA LEU A 631 -9.66 14.14 8.06
C LEU A 631 -9.25 15.35 7.22
N VAL A 632 -8.01 15.84 7.34
CA VAL A 632 -7.48 16.91 6.49
C VAL A 632 -7.33 16.46 5.05
N ILE A 633 -6.84 15.24 4.80
CA ILE A 633 -6.76 14.67 3.45
C ILE A 633 -8.16 14.48 2.86
N CYS A 634 -9.11 13.93 3.62
CA CYS A 634 -10.52 13.91 3.20
C CYS A 634 -11.05 15.33 2.90
N GLY A 635 -10.62 16.32 3.68
CA GLY A 635 -10.92 17.74 3.46
C GLY A 635 -10.44 18.20 2.09
N TYR A 636 -9.19 17.89 1.76
CA TYR A 636 -8.62 18.20 0.46
C TYR A 636 -9.34 17.49 -0.69
N ASP A 637 -9.59 16.19 -0.55
CA ASP A 637 -10.16 15.31 -1.56
C ASP A 637 -11.61 15.70 -1.93
N TYR A 638 -12.43 16.04 -0.93
CA TYR A 638 -13.88 16.20 -1.12
C TYR A 638 -14.38 17.65 -1.04
N ILE A 639 -13.67 18.57 -0.39
CA ILE A 639 -14.06 19.98 -0.37
C ILE A 639 -13.56 20.62 -1.67
N THR A 640 -14.49 20.83 -2.59
CA THR A 640 -14.23 21.29 -3.96
C THR A 640 -15.16 22.43 -4.32
N ASN A 641 -14.69 23.39 -5.11
CA ASN A 641 -15.50 24.54 -5.52
C ASN A 641 -16.13 24.32 -6.91
N GLN A 642 -16.96 23.28 -7.04
CA GLN A 642 -17.62 22.96 -8.31
C GLN A 642 -18.64 24.03 -8.73
N ALA A 643 -19.22 24.74 -7.76
CA ALA A 643 -20.25 25.75 -8.00
C ALA A 643 -19.69 27.17 -8.26
N GLY A 644 -18.38 27.38 -8.08
CA GLY A 644 -17.76 28.70 -8.25
C GLY A 644 -18.11 29.71 -7.14
N ASP A 645 -18.32 29.25 -5.91
CA ASP A 645 -18.62 30.09 -4.76
C ASP A 645 -17.42 30.97 -4.36
N TYR A 646 -17.71 32.15 -3.81
CA TYR A 646 -16.69 33.13 -3.39
C TYR A 646 -16.39 33.11 -1.88
N SER A 647 -17.15 32.34 -1.08
CA SER A 647 -16.98 32.25 0.37
C SER A 647 -16.43 30.88 0.77
N PRO A 648 -15.30 30.80 1.50
CA PRO A 648 -14.74 29.53 1.97
C PRO A 648 -15.73 28.70 2.79
N LEU A 649 -16.52 29.35 3.66
CA LEU A 649 -17.52 28.66 4.49
C LEU A 649 -18.65 28.06 3.65
N THR A 650 -19.07 28.76 2.58
CA THR A 650 -20.07 28.26 1.65
C THR A 650 -19.53 27.07 0.85
N ILE A 651 -18.28 27.13 0.40
CA ILE A 651 -17.60 26.01 -0.29
C ILE A 651 -17.58 24.77 0.60
N ILE A 652 -17.19 24.93 1.88
CA ILE A 652 -17.18 23.83 2.86
C ILE A 652 -18.59 23.27 3.06
N ALA A 653 -19.55 24.13 3.42
CA ALA A 653 -20.91 23.71 3.71
C ALA A 653 -21.55 22.97 2.52
N ARG A 654 -21.36 23.48 1.30
CA ARG A 654 -21.91 22.88 0.08
C ARG A 654 -21.25 21.57 -0.28
N SER A 655 -19.92 21.47 -0.16
CA SER A 655 -19.20 20.21 -0.43
C SER A 655 -19.61 19.09 0.52
N LEU A 656 -19.97 19.42 1.76
CA LEU A 656 -20.36 18.43 2.77
C LEU A 656 -21.85 18.04 2.70
N THR A 657 -22.72 18.90 2.16
CA THR A 657 -24.18 18.74 2.24
C THR A 657 -24.93 18.73 0.91
N ALA A 658 -24.24 18.87 -0.23
CA ALA A 658 -24.87 18.89 -1.55
C ALA A 658 -24.04 18.18 -2.64
N ILE A 659 -24.73 17.66 -3.65
CA ILE A 659 -24.19 17.18 -4.92
C ILE A 659 -24.53 18.21 -6.00
N VAL A 660 -23.53 18.65 -6.76
CA VAL A 660 -23.73 19.58 -7.88
C VAL A 660 -24.09 18.78 -9.13
N ARG A 661 -25.30 18.98 -9.67
CA ARG A 661 -25.79 18.28 -10.87
C ARG A 661 -25.68 19.12 -12.15
N GLY A 662 -25.54 20.43 -12.01
CA GLY A 662 -25.39 21.37 -13.11
C GLY A 662 -25.21 22.80 -12.61
N PRO A 663 -25.13 23.79 -13.52
CA PRO A 663 -25.06 25.20 -13.15
C PRO A 663 -26.29 25.56 -12.29
N ALA A 664 -26.04 25.94 -11.03
CA ALA A 664 -27.06 26.26 -10.03
C ALA A 664 -28.07 25.14 -9.67
N GLN A 665 -27.81 23.88 -10.04
CA GLN A 665 -28.65 22.74 -9.64
C GLN A 665 -27.95 21.89 -8.58
N PHE A 666 -28.60 21.77 -7.41
CA PHE A 666 -28.06 21.11 -6.24
C PHE A 666 -29.02 20.04 -5.72
N GLU A 667 -28.49 18.88 -5.37
CA GLU A 667 -29.21 17.83 -4.66
C GLU A 667 -28.67 17.75 -3.23
N THR A 668 -29.53 17.86 -2.21
CA THR A 668 -29.12 17.70 -0.81
C THR A 668 -28.63 16.28 -0.57
N SER A 669 -27.40 16.14 -0.07
CA SER A 669 -26.78 14.86 0.25
C SER A 669 -25.81 15.02 1.41
N TYR A 670 -26.02 14.24 2.48
CA TYR A 670 -25.13 14.24 3.65
C TYR A 670 -24.07 13.12 3.58
N GLY A 671 -23.82 12.56 2.39
CA GLY A 671 -22.88 11.44 2.22
C GLY A 671 -21.47 11.77 2.70
N ILE A 672 -20.89 12.86 2.20
CA ILE A 672 -19.54 13.29 2.61
C ILE A 672 -19.52 13.73 4.08
N LEU A 673 -20.50 14.51 4.55
CA LEU A 673 -20.60 14.83 5.98
C LEU A 673 -20.62 13.56 6.85
N GLY A 674 -21.41 12.56 6.45
CA GLY A 674 -21.46 11.25 7.10
C GLY A 674 -20.12 10.53 7.11
N LEU A 675 -19.36 10.58 6.01
CA LEU A 675 -18.00 10.04 5.93
C LEU A 675 -17.07 10.70 6.95
N PHE A 676 -17.09 12.04 7.07
CA PHE A 676 -16.30 12.76 8.06
C PHE A 676 -16.69 12.38 9.49
N VAL A 677 -18.00 12.41 9.79
CA VAL A 677 -18.54 12.12 11.12
C VAL A 677 -18.23 10.69 11.53
N LEU A 678 -18.49 9.70 10.68
CA LEU A 678 -18.23 8.29 10.98
C LEU A 678 -16.73 8.01 11.15
N THR A 679 -15.88 8.60 10.31
CA THR A 679 -14.42 8.46 10.42
C THR A 679 -13.92 9.08 11.73
N TRP A 680 -14.40 10.27 12.08
CA TRP A 680 -14.05 10.96 13.33
C TRP A 680 -14.58 10.21 14.56
N LEU A 681 -15.80 9.69 14.53
CA LEU A 681 -16.40 8.93 15.64
C LEU A 681 -15.68 7.60 15.88
N VAL A 682 -15.47 6.78 14.84
CA VAL A 682 -14.76 5.51 14.97
C VAL A 682 -13.30 5.73 15.36
N GLY A 683 -12.64 6.76 14.81
CA GLY A 683 -11.31 7.19 15.23
C GLY A 683 -11.27 7.56 16.73
N GLY A 684 -12.27 8.32 17.20
CA GLY A 684 -12.39 8.69 18.61
C GLY A 684 -12.61 7.47 19.51
N MET A 685 -13.49 6.55 19.11
CA MET A 685 -13.72 5.29 19.82
C MET A 685 -12.44 4.45 19.96
N LEU A 686 -11.69 4.27 18.86
CA LEU A 686 -10.43 3.52 18.89
C LEU A 686 -9.33 4.24 19.68
N SER A 687 -9.27 5.57 19.60
CA SER A 687 -8.32 6.41 20.35
C SER A 687 -8.55 6.29 21.85
N VAL A 688 -9.75 6.66 22.30
CA VAL A 688 -10.13 6.73 23.71
C VAL A 688 -10.11 5.35 24.34
N ALA A 689 -10.72 4.36 23.69
CA ALA A 689 -10.73 3.01 24.22
C ALA A 689 -9.32 2.39 24.23
N GLY A 690 -8.48 2.67 23.22
CA GLY A 690 -7.06 2.32 23.20
C GLY A 690 -6.30 2.87 24.39
N GLY A 691 -6.43 4.18 24.65
CA GLY A 691 -5.81 4.84 25.82
C GLY A 691 -6.25 4.21 27.14
N LEU A 692 -7.54 3.90 27.28
CA LEU A 692 -8.08 3.25 28.49
C LEU A 692 -7.56 1.81 28.68
N THR A 693 -7.42 1.02 27.61
CA THR A 693 -6.89 -0.35 27.69
C THR A 693 -5.41 -0.44 28.05
N LEU A 694 -4.66 0.66 27.89
CA LEU A 694 -3.25 0.75 28.29
C LEU A 694 -3.06 0.99 29.79
N HIS A 695 -4.12 1.33 30.52
CA HIS A 695 -4.06 1.53 31.97
C HIS A 695 -4.33 0.24 32.74
N ARG A 696 -3.38 -0.11 33.62
CA ARG A 696 -3.36 -1.38 34.36
C ARG A 696 -4.28 -1.42 35.58
N ASP A 697 -4.66 -0.27 36.12
CA ASP A 697 -5.40 -0.20 37.39
C ASP A 697 -6.90 0.00 37.13
N LEU A 698 -7.57 -1.08 36.70
CA LEU A 698 -9.04 -1.14 36.52
C LEU A 698 -9.81 -1.15 37.86
N SER A 699 -9.09 -1.16 38.99
CA SER A 699 -9.61 -1.39 40.34
C SER A 699 -10.20 -0.14 41.03
N ARG A 700 -10.09 1.05 40.44
CA ARG A 700 -10.50 2.32 41.06
C ARG A 700 -11.63 3.03 40.31
N GLY A 701 -12.88 2.67 40.63
CA GLY A 701 -14.10 3.46 40.34
C GLY A 701 -14.32 3.91 38.89
N PRO A 702 -15.41 4.64 38.58
CA PRO A 702 -15.60 5.22 37.25
C PRO A 702 -14.52 6.29 37.01
N SER A 703 -13.45 5.93 36.31
CA SER A 703 -12.38 6.88 36.00
C SER A 703 -12.92 7.98 35.07
N THR A 704 -12.78 9.25 35.46
CA THR A 704 -13.08 10.40 34.59
C THR A 704 -12.10 10.54 33.40
N ARG A 705 -11.11 9.63 33.28
CA ARG A 705 -10.06 9.67 32.25
C ARG A 705 -10.59 9.53 30.83
N TRP A 706 -11.70 8.81 30.62
CA TRP A 706 -12.30 8.72 29.28
C TRP A 706 -12.73 10.10 28.78
N LEU A 707 -13.17 11.00 29.68
CA LEU A 707 -13.55 12.37 29.35
C LEU A 707 -12.33 13.18 28.96
N THR A 708 -11.21 13.01 29.68
CA THR A 708 -9.93 13.64 29.34
C THR A 708 -9.44 13.20 27.96
N TYR A 709 -9.40 11.89 27.68
CA TYR A 709 -8.97 11.37 26.38
C TYR A 709 -9.92 11.78 25.25
N ALA A 710 -11.22 11.81 25.49
CA ALA A 710 -12.19 12.30 24.53
C ALA A 710 -11.99 13.80 24.23
N LEU A 711 -11.70 14.61 25.26
CA LEU A 711 -11.40 16.03 25.09
C LEU A 711 -10.08 16.25 24.35
N GLU A 712 -9.02 15.49 24.67
CA GLU A 712 -7.75 15.52 23.93
C GLU A 712 -7.95 15.21 22.44
N TYR A 713 -8.68 14.13 22.15
CA TYR A 713 -9.02 13.76 20.78
C TYR A 713 -9.80 14.86 20.05
N LEU A 714 -10.84 15.40 20.68
CA LEU A 714 -11.65 16.48 20.13
C LEU A 714 -10.81 17.74 19.86
N VAL A 715 -10.02 18.19 20.82
CA VAL A 715 -9.22 19.42 20.71
C VAL A 715 -8.14 19.27 19.64
N ILE A 716 -7.38 18.18 19.64
CA ILE A 716 -6.31 17.96 18.66
C ILE A 716 -6.87 17.88 17.24
N THR A 717 -7.96 17.13 17.05
CA THR A 717 -8.59 17.02 15.73
C THR A 717 -9.18 18.37 15.29
N ALA A 718 -9.85 19.12 16.16
CA ALA A 718 -10.39 20.44 15.82
C ALA A 718 -9.31 21.47 15.48
N VAL A 719 -8.26 21.58 16.30
CA VAL A 719 -7.17 22.55 16.16
C VAL A 719 -6.38 22.33 14.87
N LEU A 720 -6.22 21.08 14.43
CA LEU A 720 -5.53 20.78 13.17
C LEU A 720 -6.46 20.84 11.96
N CYS A 721 -7.65 20.23 12.03
CA CYS A 721 -8.51 20.09 10.86
C CYS A 721 -9.13 21.42 10.44
N ILE A 722 -9.67 22.20 11.38
CA ILE A 722 -10.44 23.41 11.05
C ILE A 722 -9.57 24.44 10.31
N PRO A 723 -8.38 24.84 10.81
CA PRO A 723 -7.57 25.84 10.13
C PRO A 723 -7.07 25.37 8.76
N LEU A 724 -6.68 24.09 8.63
CA LEU A 724 -6.17 23.55 7.36
C LEU A 724 -7.28 23.42 6.31
N ILE A 725 -8.48 23.01 6.71
CA ILE A 725 -9.65 22.93 5.81
C ILE A 725 -10.11 24.32 5.39
N VAL A 726 -10.17 25.29 6.32
CA VAL A 726 -10.52 26.68 6.00
C VAL A 726 -9.47 27.29 5.07
N TRP A 727 -8.18 27.00 5.30
CA TRP A 727 -7.10 27.45 4.42
C TRP A 727 -7.23 26.85 3.01
N HIS A 728 -7.51 25.54 2.91
CA HIS A 728 -7.81 24.88 1.63
C HIS A 728 -8.97 25.56 0.90
N ALA A 729 -10.13 25.67 1.55
CA ALA A 729 -11.31 26.31 0.98
C ALA A 729 -11.06 27.77 0.57
N GLY A 730 -10.22 28.49 1.31
CA GLY A 730 -9.76 29.84 0.96
C GLY A 730 -9.00 29.90 -0.35
N ARG A 731 -8.20 28.88 -0.68
CA ARG A 731 -7.50 28.78 -1.97
C ARG A 731 -8.44 28.41 -3.12
N LEU A 732 -9.56 27.77 -2.83
CA LEU A 732 -10.56 27.39 -3.85
C LEU A 732 -11.46 28.55 -4.29
N VAL A 733 -11.44 29.67 -3.57
CA VAL A 733 -12.15 30.89 -3.97
C VAL A 733 -11.61 31.37 -5.33
N PRO A 734 -12.47 31.71 -6.30
CA PRO A 734 -12.03 32.21 -7.60
C PRO A 734 -11.03 33.37 -7.45
N TYR A 735 -9.95 33.33 -8.23
CA TYR A 735 -8.87 34.33 -8.26
C TYR A 735 -8.02 34.48 -6.98
N ALA A 736 -8.30 33.73 -5.91
CA ALA A 736 -7.58 33.85 -4.64
C ALA A 736 -6.17 33.25 -4.66
N ALA A 737 -5.96 32.22 -5.48
CA ALA A 737 -4.70 31.49 -5.56
C ALA A 737 -4.47 30.90 -6.95
N ASP A 738 -3.20 30.72 -7.30
CA ASP A 738 -2.83 29.87 -8.45
C ASP A 738 -3.29 28.42 -8.18
N PRO A 739 -4.07 27.78 -9.09
CA PRO A 739 -4.54 26.41 -8.95
C PRO A 739 -3.43 25.39 -8.69
N ALA A 740 -2.24 25.59 -9.28
CA ALA A 740 -1.11 24.68 -9.08
C ALA A 740 -0.66 24.65 -7.60
N ASN A 741 -0.89 25.73 -6.86
CA ASN A 741 -0.48 25.84 -5.45
C ASN A 741 -1.47 25.22 -4.47
N HIS A 742 -2.60 24.63 -4.93
CA HIS A 742 -3.51 23.91 -4.04
C HIS A 742 -2.82 22.71 -3.38
N ILE A 743 -1.86 22.08 -4.08
CA ILE A 743 -1.10 20.92 -3.58
C ILE A 743 -0.26 21.24 -2.32
N ILE A 744 -0.01 22.51 -2.02
CA ILE A 744 0.78 22.92 -0.84
C ILE A 744 0.09 22.52 0.47
N VAL A 745 -1.25 22.52 0.51
CA VAL A 745 -2.02 22.20 1.72
C VAL A 745 -1.77 20.76 2.20
N PRO A 746 -1.98 19.70 1.39
CA PRO A 746 -1.73 18.33 1.83
C PRO A 746 -0.25 18.10 2.18
N TYR A 747 0.71 18.70 1.47
CA TYR A 747 2.13 18.64 1.83
C TYR A 747 2.38 19.24 3.21
N THR A 748 1.82 20.43 3.47
CA THR A 748 1.95 21.13 4.76
C THR A 748 1.35 20.29 5.89
N ALA A 749 0.14 19.74 5.67
CA ALA A 749 -0.52 18.88 6.64
C ALA A 749 0.31 17.64 6.98
N VAL A 750 0.85 16.94 5.97
CA VAL A 750 1.69 15.76 6.13
C VAL A 750 2.93 16.11 6.96
N PHE A 751 3.71 17.13 6.59
CA PHE A 751 4.96 17.42 7.29
C PHE A 751 4.76 18.07 8.67
N LEU A 752 3.70 18.86 8.85
CA LEU A 752 3.30 19.38 10.15
C LEU A 752 2.93 18.23 11.11
N VAL A 753 2.05 17.32 10.68
CA VAL A 753 1.65 16.17 11.48
C VAL A 753 2.85 15.26 11.74
N MET A 754 3.74 15.07 10.77
CA MET A 754 4.97 14.30 10.95
C MET A 754 5.82 14.86 12.08
N PHE A 755 6.02 16.19 12.09
CA PHE A 755 6.78 16.89 13.12
C PHE A 755 6.11 16.84 14.50
N LEU A 756 4.80 17.10 14.56
CA LEU A 756 4.03 17.06 15.81
C LEU A 756 4.01 15.65 16.41
N LEU A 757 3.85 14.62 15.58
CA LEU A 757 3.86 13.23 16.01
C LEU A 757 5.24 12.82 16.53
N ALA A 758 6.31 13.19 15.83
CA ALA A 758 7.67 12.95 16.30
C ALA A 758 7.95 13.64 17.65
N THR A 759 7.40 14.85 17.82
CA THR A 759 7.50 15.63 19.07
C THR A 759 6.73 14.96 20.21
N ALA A 760 5.49 14.52 19.98
CA ALA A 760 4.68 13.82 20.97
C ALA A 760 5.36 12.53 21.45
N LEU A 761 5.92 11.74 20.52
CA LEU A 761 6.65 10.51 20.84
C LEU A 761 7.99 10.78 21.57
N LEU A 762 8.61 11.95 21.35
CA LEU A 762 9.80 12.36 22.09
C LEU A 762 9.49 12.63 23.58
N PHE A 763 8.31 13.17 23.89
CA PHE A 763 7.88 13.34 25.28
C PHE A 763 7.71 12.01 26.00
N GLU A 764 7.13 11.00 25.35
CA GLU A 764 7.07 9.60 25.85
C GLU A 764 8.46 9.09 26.23
N ALA A 765 9.43 9.33 25.35
CA ALA A 765 10.78 8.86 25.54
C ALA A 765 11.52 9.60 26.67
N LYS A 766 11.22 10.89 26.89
CA LYS A 766 11.77 11.68 28.01
C LYS A 766 11.22 11.22 29.35
N GLU A 767 9.93 10.97 29.45
CA GLU A 767 9.32 10.45 30.68
C GLU A 767 9.86 9.06 31.04
N ALA A 768 10.06 8.20 30.04
CA ALA A 768 10.68 6.89 30.23
C ALA A 768 12.18 6.95 30.56
N SER A 769 12.86 8.07 30.31
CA SER A 769 14.30 8.23 30.53
C SER A 769 14.66 9.69 30.82
N PRO A 770 14.53 10.15 32.09
CA PRO A 770 14.74 11.55 32.48
C PRO A 770 16.16 12.07 32.19
N ASN A 771 17.14 11.17 32.04
CA ASN A 771 18.53 11.50 31.70
C ASN A 771 18.77 11.83 30.21
N LEU A 772 17.70 12.03 29.40
CA LEU A 772 17.83 12.49 28.02
C LEU A 772 18.26 13.96 27.99
N ALA A 773 19.57 14.18 28.01
CA ALA A 773 20.17 15.50 27.98
C ALA A 773 20.63 15.92 26.57
N TRP A 774 20.80 17.23 26.38
CA TRP A 774 21.60 17.77 25.27
C TRP A 774 23.05 17.34 25.50
N GLY A 775 23.53 16.41 24.68
CA GLY A 775 24.90 15.91 24.76
C GLY A 775 25.91 16.88 24.16
N LYS A 776 27.20 16.66 24.42
CA LYS A 776 28.32 17.44 23.87
C LYS A 776 28.24 17.61 22.34
N TYR A 777 27.73 16.60 21.63
CA TYR A 777 27.63 16.58 20.17
C TYR A 777 26.27 16.99 19.61
N SER A 778 25.29 17.33 20.46
CA SER A 778 23.95 17.75 20.00
C SER A 778 24.01 18.95 19.05
N ALA A 779 24.88 19.93 19.31
CA ALA A 779 25.02 21.10 18.42
C ALA A 779 25.50 20.71 17.01
N VAL A 780 26.39 19.73 16.91
CA VAL A 780 26.91 19.24 15.62
C VAL A 780 25.84 18.44 14.87
N SER A 781 25.08 17.60 15.57
CA SER A 781 23.94 16.89 15.00
C SER A 781 22.83 17.85 14.55
N ALA A 782 22.60 18.94 15.28
CA ALA A 782 21.67 20.00 14.88
C ALA A 782 22.12 20.70 13.60
N LEU A 783 23.42 21.02 13.49
CA LEU A 783 24.00 21.61 12.29
C LEU A 783 23.87 20.68 11.07
N ALA A 784 24.08 19.37 11.25
CA ALA A 784 23.84 18.38 10.19
C ALA A 784 22.36 18.41 9.75
N GLY A 785 21.42 18.53 10.69
CA GLY A 785 20.00 18.72 10.38
C GLY A 785 19.71 20.01 9.60
N LEU A 786 20.34 21.13 9.97
CA LEU A 786 20.20 22.42 9.29
C LEU A 786 20.71 22.40 7.84
N VAL A 787 21.51 21.42 7.44
CA VAL A 787 21.93 21.24 6.04
C VAL A 787 21.07 20.19 5.34
N LEU A 788 20.87 19.02 5.95
CA LEU A 788 20.22 17.88 5.31
C LEU A 788 18.73 18.08 5.07
N PHE A 789 18.00 18.74 5.99
CA PHE A 789 16.56 18.99 5.79
C PHE A 789 16.28 20.01 4.67
N PRO A 790 16.98 21.15 4.57
CA PRO A 790 16.82 22.04 3.43
C PRO A 790 17.19 21.40 2.08
N LEU A 791 18.23 20.55 2.03
CA LEU A 791 18.56 19.79 0.82
C LEU A 791 17.44 18.80 0.45
N ALA A 792 16.89 18.09 1.44
CA ALA A 792 15.74 17.21 1.21
C ALA A 792 14.50 17.99 0.76
N PHE A 793 14.27 19.19 1.30
CA PHE A 793 13.19 20.08 0.89
C PHE A 793 13.36 20.57 -0.56
N LEU A 794 14.56 21.00 -0.94
CA LEU A 794 14.87 21.39 -2.33
C LEU A 794 14.65 20.21 -3.29
N ALA A 795 15.13 19.01 -2.93
CA ALA A 795 14.93 17.80 -3.71
C ALA A 795 13.45 17.44 -3.83
N LEU A 796 12.69 17.54 -2.74
CA LEU A 796 11.25 17.32 -2.70
C LEU A 796 10.52 18.26 -3.65
N VAL A 797 10.80 19.56 -3.60
CA VAL A 797 10.14 20.55 -4.47
C VAL A 797 10.43 20.22 -5.93
N ASN A 798 11.70 20.04 -6.28
CA ASN A 798 12.13 19.89 -7.67
C ASN A 798 11.76 18.53 -8.29
N THR A 799 11.78 17.44 -7.50
CA THR A 799 11.58 16.08 -8.04
C THR A 799 10.17 15.55 -7.88
N ASN A 800 9.38 16.11 -6.96
CA ASN A 800 8.07 15.61 -6.61
C ASN A 800 7.01 16.71 -6.81
N MET A 801 7.09 17.83 -6.08
CA MET A 801 6.02 18.83 -6.09
C MET A 801 5.85 19.53 -7.45
N ASN A 802 6.96 19.91 -8.11
CA ASN A 802 6.93 20.55 -9.43
C ASN A 802 6.26 19.66 -10.49
N VAL A 803 6.41 18.34 -10.39
CA VAL A 803 5.77 17.39 -11.31
C VAL A 803 4.25 17.45 -11.22
N ILE A 804 3.72 17.63 -10.01
CA ILE A 804 2.28 17.74 -9.77
C ILE A 804 1.77 19.13 -10.18
N GLN A 805 2.50 20.19 -9.84
CA GLN A 805 2.15 21.55 -10.25
C GLN A 805 2.10 21.69 -11.78
N ALA A 806 3.06 21.08 -12.49
CA ALA A 806 3.06 21.02 -13.94
C ALA A 806 1.81 20.29 -14.48
N ASP A 807 1.40 19.19 -13.85
CA ASP A 807 0.21 18.42 -14.23
C ASP A 807 -1.09 19.22 -14.06
N VAL A 808 -1.18 20.04 -12.99
CA VAL A 808 -2.31 20.95 -12.78
C VAL A 808 -2.38 21.99 -13.91
N TYR A 809 -1.26 22.61 -14.27
CA TYR A 809 -1.24 23.52 -15.42
C TYR A 809 -1.59 22.82 -16.72
N PHE A 810 -1.09 21.60 -16.94
CA PHE A 810 -1.44 20.79 -18.10
C PHE A 810 -2.95 20.55 -18.19
N LYS A 811 -3.61 20.23 -17.07
CA LYS A 811 -5.08 20.09 -17.02
C LYS A 811 -5.80 21.40 -17.36
N GLN A 812 -5.31 22.55 -16.86
CA GLN A 812 -5.88 23.85 -17.24
C GLN A 812 -5.70 24.13 -18.73
N GLY A 813 -4.55 23.77 -19.30
CA GLY A 813 -4.28 23.86 -20.74
C GLY A 813 -5.26 23.06 -21.57
N LYS A 814 -5.55 21.81 -21.18
CA LYS A 814 -6.58 20.96 -21.83
C LYS A 814 -7.98 21.54 -21.71
N ARG A 815 -8.32 22.11 -20.56
CA ARG A 815 -9.62 22.77 -20.35
C ARG A 815 -9.75 23.99 -21.27
N ALA A 816 -8.72 24.84 -21.34
CA ALA A 816 -8.69 25.98 -22.26
C ALA A 816 -8.80 25.52 -23.73
N GLU A 817 -8.13 24.43 -24.09
CA GLU A 817 -8.21 23.80 -25.42
C GLU A 817 -9.66 23.36 -25.75
N SER A 818 -10.36 22.73 -24.80
CA SER A 818 -11.76 22.32 -24.98
C SER A 818 -12.73 23.50 -25.17
N LEU A 819 -12.33 24.70 -24.72
CA LEU A 819 -13.05 25.96 -24.89
C LEU A 819 -12.55 26.76 -26.10
N GLN A 820 -11.64 26.20 -26.90
CA GLN A 820 -10.98 26.85 -28.05
C GLN A 820 -10.20 28.12 -27.68
N GLN A 821 -9.77 28.25 -26.42
CA GLN A 821 -8.98 29.38 -25.93
C GLN A 821 -7.49 29.08 -26.13
N TRP A 822 -7.01 29.16 -27.36
CA TRP A 822 -5.67 28.69 -27.74
C TRP A 822 -4.53 29.43 -27.04
N ASP A 823 -4.62 30.76 -26.90
CA ASP A 823 -3.59 31.55 -26.20
C ASP A 823 -3.43 31.15 -24.73
N ALA A 824 -4.56 30.95 -24.05
CA ALA A 824 -4.56 30.47 -22.67
C ALA A 824 -3.98 29.05 -22.58
N SER A 825 -4.38 28.17 -23.49
CA SER A 825 -3.87 26.78 -23.57
C SER A 825 -2.35 26.74 -23.74
N ILE A 826 -1.82 27.51 -24.71
CA ILE A 826 -0.38 27.66 -24.96
C ILE A 826 0.36 28.17 -23.71
N ALA A 827 -0.17 29.20 -23.05
CA ALA A 827 0.43 29.76 -21.84
C ALA A 827 0.48 28.74 -20.69
N TYR A 828 -0.58 27.94 -20.50
CA TYR A 828 -0.60 26.90 -19.47
C TYR A 828 0.37 25.75 -19.79
N TYR A 829 0.44 25.29 -21.03
CA TYR A 829 1.41 24.27 -21.43
C TYR A 829 2.85 24.76 -21.26
N GLN A 830 3.13 26.03 -21.56
CA GLN A 830 4.45 26.61 -21.29
C GLN A 830 4.80 26.60 -19.80
N LYS A 831 3.87 26.99 -18.91
CA LYS A 831 4.10 26.90 -17.46
C LYS A 831 4.38 25.47 -16.99
N ALA A 832 3.73 24.47 -17.58
CA ALA A 832 4.00 23.06 -17.27
C ALA A 832 5.42 22.66 -17.69
N ILE A 833 5.87 23.11 -18.87
CA ILE A 833 7.23 22.89 -19.40
C ILE A 833 8.28 23.57 -18.51
N ASP A 834 8.05 24.82 -18.08
CA ASP A 834 8.99 25.57 -17.24
C ASP A 834 9.30 24.83 -15.92
N LEU A 835 8.31 24.15 -15.36
CA LEU A 835 8.47 23.31 -14.17
C LEU A 835 9.11 21.95 -14.44
N THR A 836 8.89 21.39 -15.63
CA THR A 836 9.32 20.02 -16.00
C THR A 836 9.80 19.96 -17.45
N PRO A 837 10.98 20.53 -17.76
CA PRO A 837 11.41 20.75 -19.14
C PRO A 837 11.78 19.47 -19.90
N ARG A 838 11.83 18.33 -19.22
CA ARG A 838 12.12 17.00 -19.80
C ARG A 838 10.85 16.18 -20.09
N GLN A 839 9.67 16.76 -19.89
CA GLN A 839 8.42 16.03 -20.06
C GLN A 839 7.86 16.17 -21.48
N ASP A 840 8.00 15.10 -22.26
CA ASP A 840 7.65 15.05 -23.68
C ASP A 840 6.17 15.33 -23.97
N TYR A 841 5.25 14.84 -23.13
CA TYR A 841 3.81 15.09 -23.25
C TYR A 841 3.47 16.58 -23.29
N TYR A 842 4.15 17.44 -22.52
CA TYR A 842 3.79 18.85 -22.47
C TYR A 842 4.17 19.58 -23.75
N TYR A 843 5.30 19.24 -24.36
CA TYR A 843 5.68 19.71 -25.70
C TYR A 843 4.71 19.21 -26.77
N LEU A 844 4.29 17.94 -26.70
CA LEU A 844 3.35 17.36 -27.66
C LEU A 844 2.05 18.18 -27.73
N PHE A 845 1.47 18.50 -26.56
CA PHE A 845 0.22 19.26 -26.49
C PHE A 845 0.42 20.74 -26.79
N LEU A 846 1.55 21.34 -26.39
CA LEU A 846 1.91 22.71 -26.80
C LEU A 846 1.98 22.83 -28.33
N GLY A 847 2.70 21.93 -28.99
CA GLY A 847 2.82 21.91 -30.45
C GLY A 847 1.47 21.75 -31.13
N ARG A 848 0.61 20.86 -30.62
CA ARG A 848 -0.76 20.70 -31.12
C ARG A 848 -1.61 21.98 -30.96
N ALA A 849 -1.54 22.64 -29.80
CA ALA A 849 -2.29 23.88 -29.57
C ALA A 849 -1.79 25.03 -30.45
N GLN A 850 -0.48 25.14 -30.66
CA GLN A 850 0.12 26.09 -31.62
C GLN A 850 -0.38 25.82 -33.05
N LEU A 851 -0.40 24.55 -33.47
CA LEU A 851 -0.88 24.16 -34.79
C LEU A 851 -2.37 24.53 -34.97
N GLN A 852 -3.23 24.18 -34.01
CA GLN A 852 -4.66 24.52 -34.04
C GLN A 852 -4.91 26.02 -34.03
N LYS A 853 -4.10 26.80 -33.31
CA LYS A 853 -4.14 28.27 -33.38
C LYS A 853 -3.78 28.76 -34.79
N ALA A 854 -2.78 28.17 -35.43
CA ALA A 854 -2.35 28.55 -36.78
C ALA A 854 -3.45 28.32 -37.82
N GLU A 855 -4.26 27.28 -37.69
CA GLU A 855 -5.40 27.03 -38.59
C GLU A 855 -6.43 28.16 -38.58
N ASN A 856 -6.52 28.92 -37.48
CA ASN A 856 -7.46 30.02 -37.30
C ASN A 856 -6.88 31.40 -37.69
N LEU A 857 -5.62 31.46 -38.15
CA LEU A 857 -4.99 32.71 -38.58
C LEU A 857 -5.26 33.00 -40.06
N THR A 858 -5.62 34.25 -40.35
CA THR A 858 -5.87 34.73 -41.72
C THR A 858 -4.61 35.24 -42.40
N ASP A 859 -3.63 35.77 -41.65
CA ASP A 859 -2.34 36.22 -42.19
C ASP A 859 -1.42 35.02 -42.50
N PRO A 860 -1.05 34.80 -43.78
CA PRO A 860 -0.17 33.70 -44.17
C PRO A 860 1.20 33.73 -43.50
N ALA A 861 1.77 34.91 -43.24
CA ALA A 861 3.11 35.03 -42.64
C ALA A 861 3.09 34.65 -41.16
N ALA A 862 2.13 35.17 -40.39
CA ALA A 862 1.92 34.77 -39.00
C ALA A 862 1.59 33.28 -38.88
N ARG A 863 0.80 32.74 -39.81
CA ARG A 863 0.47 31.30 -39.86
C ARG A 863 1.71 30.43 -40.08
N ASP A 864 2.52 30.73 -41.10
CA ASP A 864 3.75 29.96 -41.38
C ASP A 864 4.75 30.05 -40.21
N SER A 865 4.86 31.22 -39.56
CA SER A 865 5.69 31.39 -38.37
C SER A 865 5.24 30.51 -37.21
N LEU A 866 3.93 30.42 -36.95
CA LEU A 866 3.39 29.63 -35.86
C LEU A 866 3.46 28.12 -36.12
N ILE A 867 3.27 27.70 -37.37
CA ILE A 867 3.50 26.29 -37.77
C ILE A 867 4.98 25.91 -37.61
N THR A 868 5.90 26.82 -37.95
CA THR A 868 7.35 26.60 -37.75
C THR A 868 7.68 26.43 -36.26
N GLN A 869 7.08 27.26 -35.39
CA GLN A 869 7.21 27.11 -33.93
C GLN A 869 6.64 25.78 -33.43
N SER A 870 5.48 25.37 -33.96
CA SER A 870 4.87 24.07 -33.66
C SER A 870 5.79 22.91 -34.08
N LEU A 871 6.43 23.00 -35.25
CA LEU A 871 7.38 22.01 -35.72
C LEU A 871 8.57 21.87 -34.75
N GLU A 872 9.18 22.97 -34.33
CA GLU A 872 10.30 22.94 -33.36
C GLU A 872 9.88 22.31 -32.03
N THR A 873 8.68 22.65 -31.56
CA THR A 873 8.09 22.11 -30.33
C THR A 873 7.86 20.60 -30.44
N LEU A 874 7.23 20.13 -31.52
CA LEU A 874 6.97 18.71 -31.75
C LEU A 874 8.25 17.90 -31.99
N GLN A 875 9.24 18.47 -32.67
CA GLN A 875 10.57 17.86 -32.80
C GLN A 875 11.25 17.73 -31.44
N THR A 876 11.07 18.71 -30.55
CA THR A 876 11.57 18.62 -29.17
C THR A 876 10.90 17.49 -28.40
N ALA A 877 9.57 17.34 -28.52
CA ALA A 877 8.84 16.21 -27.94
C ALA A 877 9.41 14.86 -28.42
N GLN A 878 9.63 14.73 -29.74
CA GLN A 878 10.23 13.54 -30.34
C GLN A 878 11.66 13.28 -29.86
N ARG A 879 12.51 14.32 -29.75
CA ARG A 879 13.88 14.19 -29.24
C ARG A 879 13.93 13.71 -27.79
N LEU A 880 13.00 14.16 -26.95
CA LEU A 880 12.91 13.74 -25.55
C LEU A 880 12.51 12.27 -25.41
N ASN A 881 11.70 11.76 -26.35
CA ASN A 881 11.23 10.38 -26.33
C ASN A 881 11.05 9.80 -27.74
N PRO A 882 12.15 9.40 -28.41
CA PRO A 882 12.13 9.04 -29.84
C PRO A 882 11.35 7.75 -30.14
N LEU A 883 11.13 6.91 -29.14
CA LEU A 883 10.40 5.65 -29.27
C LEU A 883 8.89 5.82 -29.07
N ASN A 884 8.43 7.01 -28.65
CA ASN A 884 7.02 7.31 -28.58
C ASN A 884 6.45 7.56 -29.99
N THR A 885 5.64 6.62 -30.46
CA THR A 885 5.02 6.70 -31.80
C THR A 885 4.08 7.89 -31.95
N ASP A 886 3.51 8.42 -30.86
CA ASP A 886 2.62 9.58 -30.89
C ASP A 886 3.33 10.83 -31.44
N HIS A 887 4.62 11.00 -31.15
CA HIS A 887 5.36 12.18 -31.61
C HIS A 887 5.53 12.17 -33.12
N THR A 888 5.92 11.03 -33.69
CA THR A 888 6.03 10.85 -35.14
C THR A 888 4.68 11.00 -35.83
N ALA A 889 3.60 10.46 -35.25
CA ALA A 889 2.25 10.63 -35.78
C ALA A 889 1.80 12.10 -35.79
N ASN A 890 2.14 12.88 -34.76
CA ASN A 890 1.81 14.30 -34.69
C ASN A 890 2.64 15.15 -35.66
N LEU A 891 3.92 14.83 -35.86
CA LEU A 891 4.74 15.47 -36.90
C LEU A 891 4.16 15.22 -38.30
N GLY A 892 3.72 13.99 -38.59
CA GLY A 892 3.03 13.68 -39.86
C GLY A 892 1.73 14.48 -40.04
N ARG A 893 0.95 14.66 -38.96
CA ARG A 893 -0.24 15.52 -38.98
C ARG A 893 0.12 16.99 -39.29
N LEU A 894 1.19 17.49 -38.70
CA LEU A 894 1.67 18.86 -38.94
C LEU A 894 2.07 19.05 -40.40
N TYR A 895 2.94 18.21 -40.95
CA TYR A 895 3.39 18.35 -42.34
C TYR A 895 2.22 18.28 -43.33
N ARG A 896 1.29 17.34 -43.12
CA ARG A 896 0.07 17.24 -43.94
C ARG A 896 -0.74 18.54 -43.92
N LEU A 897 -0.97 19.12 -42.74
CA LEU A 897 -1.72 20.37 -42.61
C LEU A 897 -0.95 21.54 -43.21
N TRP A 898 0.36 21.60 -42.99
CA TRP A 898 1.20 22.65 -43.52
C TRP A 898 1.19 22.67 -45.05
N ALA A 899 1.38 21.51 -45.70
CA ALA A 899 1.30 21.36 -47.14
C ALA A 899 -0.07 21.78 -47.69
N GLN A 900 -1.16 21.37 -47.04
CA GLN A 900 -2.53 21.75 -47.43
C GLN A 900 -2.77 23.27 -47.38
N MET A 901 -2.16 23.97 -46.43
CA MET A 901 -2.30 25.43 -46.27
C MET A 901 -1.30 26.25 -47.09
N THR A 902 -0.35 25.60 -47.76
CA THR A 902 0.70 26.26 -48.54
C THR A 902 0.22 26.49 -49.97
N GLU A 903 0.18 27.75 -50.41
CA GLU A 903 -0.23 28.10 -51.78
C GLU A 903 0.89 27.88 -52.81
N ASP A 904 2.13 28.15 -52.42
CA ASP A 904 3.33 27.99 -53.26
C ASP A 904 3.58 26.49 -53.58
N PRO A 905 3.50 26.09 -54.86
CA PRO A 905 3.68 24.69 -55.26
C PRO A 905 5.04 24.09 -54.88
N ALA A 906 6.12 24.87 -54.90
CA ALA A 906 7.46 24.38 -54.58
C ALA A 906 7.57 24.09 -53.07
N LYS A 907 7.10 25.03 -52.24
CA LYS A 907 7.02 24.84 -50.79
C LYS A 907 6.06 23.73 -50.40
N ARG A 908 4.94 23.57 -51.12
CA ARG A 908 4.00 22.46 -50.89
C ARG A 908 4.61 21.10 -51.21
N GLN A 909 5.52 21.01 -52.19
CA GLN A 909 6.20 19.77 -52.51
C GLN A 909 7.32 19.43 -51.50
N GLU A 910 7.98 20.46 -50.95
CA GLU A 910 8.97 20.31 -49.88
C GLU A 910 8.35 19.85 -48.56
N ARG A 911 7.16 20.39 -48.23
CA ARG A 911 6.39 20.14 -47.00
C ARG A 911 5.57 18.85 -47.11
#